data_AF-A0A924DJF8-F1
#
_entry.id   AF-A0A924DJF8-F1
#
_cell.length_a   1.000
_cell.length_b   1.000
_cell.length_c   1.000
_cell.angle_alpha   90.00
_cell.angle_beta   90.00
_cell.angle_gamma   90.00
#
_symmetry.space_group_name_H-M   'P 1'
#
loop_
_entity.id
_entity.type
_entity.pdbx_description
1 polymer ?
#
loop_
_entity_poly.entity_id
_entity_poly.type
_entity_poly.pdbx_seq_one_letter_code
_entity_poly.pdbx_strand_id
1 'polypeptide(L)'
;MLALQKDPAKDYKKEYASQFAAVYNTLNKAGQSQVKTVYEEADIAAEKTSFLSLVKKYQSTGSDSIEVNDAIDLLKQWNYWQVYDKTLAFAKATYTSVDAATLVNSEDKLLDLDEGAVLSPGNKIFIRNVTLVDVEKQQLISNTTVGIAGSNIVSIGKTSKTTLPAGATIIDGTGKFLLPGLTDAHIHFFQSGGLYTRPDAINLTKEKPYEKEIEWARTNMKDVLKRYIHSGITSVIDVGATNNFLQLRDKFKGKSYAPEVFMTGPLLTSYEPAVFKKLKNDEPFSLVTNIEEGKEMVQQQLPYHPDFIKIWYILTDLNNKEAAAQKFFPIAKAIIEEAHKHNLKVAVHATEKITAQFAVEAGCDFLVHSVADEILNEDFIKLLKAKNVTLCPTLTVAHGYRNTFAQELNYTTNELRWSNPEQLGSLYDLKHLPEIEMINLYKTATKNNSAREAKSDSVSLVNLKKLVDAGVRIAAGTDAGNIGTLHGTSYLNELKEMKKAGISNWQILQSATINPGYILGKEKETGSIAVGKKADMILLNANPVESLQNLEQIDLVINKGFIIRPDTLIKETPLALVQRQLNAYNVRNLEAFLEPYAEDVELYNFPSTLIAKGKAAMREQYAFFKKVKELHCEIKERIVQGNTIIDKESVSGFGGNPVEATAIYQIENNKIKRVYFISSR
;
A
#
# COMPACT_ATOMS: atom_id res chain seq x y z
N MET A 1 15.92 44.68 -5.25
CA MET A 1 14.72 43.82 -5.18
C MET A 1 13.69 44.33 -4.17
N LEU A 2 13.94 44.29 -2.85
CA LEU A 2 13.00 44.81 -1.83
C LEU A 2 12.62 46.31 -1.99
N ALA A 3 13.55 47.15 -2.46
CA ALA A 3 13.27 48.56 -2.75
C ALA A 3 12.37 48.76 -3.99
N LEU A 4 12.50 47.92 -5.02
CA LEU A 4 11.66 47.95 -6.24
C LEU A 4 10.22 47.53 -5.97
N GLN A 5 9.99 46.67 -4.97
CA GLN A 5 8.64 46.27 -4.53
C GLN A 5 7.86 47.44 -3.91
N LYS A 6 8.56 48.49 -3.49
CA LYS A 6 7.99 49.70 -2.86
C LYS A 6 7.96 50.90 -3.81
N ASP A 7 8.25 50.72 -5.10
CA ASP A 7 8.19 51.80 -6.09
C ASP A 7 6.72 52.27 -6.27
N PRO A 8 6.35 53.49 -5.84
CA PRO A 8 4.98 53.97 -5.90
C PRO A 8 4.55 54.34 -7.33
N ALA A 9 5.48 54.49 -8.27
CA ALA A 9 5.21 55.00 -9.62
C ALA A 9 4.64 53.94 -10.58
N LYS A 10 4.75 52.65 -10.24
CA LYS A 10 4.20 51.56 -11.04
C LYS A 10 3.18 50.78 -10.23
N ASP A 11 1.90 50.91 -10.61
CA ASP A 11 0.81 50.14 -10.01
C ASP A 11 0.77 48.72 -10.59
N TYR A 12 1.81 47.95 -10.28
CA TYR A 12 1.94 46.55 -10.68
C TYR A 12 0.73 45.72 -10.22
N LYS A 13 0.02 46.10 -9.15
CA LYS A 13 -1.18 45.37 -8.70
C LYS A 13 -2.27 45.38 -9.77
N LYS A 14 -2.50 46.52 -10.43
CA LYS A 14 -3.55 46.67 -11.44
C LYS A 14 -3.23 45.93 -12.74
N GLU A 15 -1.98 45.93 -13.16
CA GLU A 15 -1.53 45.29 -14.41
C GLU A 15 -1.56 43.75 -14.30
N TYR A 16 -1.04 43.18 -13.20
CA TYR A 16 -1.09 41.73 -12.95
C TYR A 16 -2.51 41.23 -12.68
N ALA A 17 -3.33 41.98 -11.96
CA ALA A 17 -4.73 41.61 -11.71
C ALA A 17 -5.53 41.48 -13.02
N SER A 18 -5.29 42.38 -13.97
CA SER A 18 -5.98 42.37 -15.26
C SER A 18 -5.59 41.14 -16.10
N GLN A 19 -4.31 40.75 -16.06
CA GLN A 19 -3.81 39.57 -16.77
C GLN A 19 -4.25 38.26 -16.10
N PHE A 20 -4.22 38.18 -14.76
CA PHE A 20 -4.69 36.99 -14.04
C PHE A 20 -6.19 36.77 -14.23
N ALA A 21 -7.01 37.83 -14.14
CA ALA A 21 -8.45 37.73 -14.39
C ALA A 21 -8.73 37.27 -15.84
N ALA A 22 -7.99 37.79 -16.82
CA ALA A 22 -8.11 37.35 -18.21
C ALA A 22 -7.80 35.86 -18.37
N VAL A 23 -6.73 35.35 -17.74
CA VAL A 23 -6.35 33.94 -17.80
C VAL A 23 -7.32 33.06 -17.00
N TYR A 24 -7.63 33.41 -15.75
CA TYR A 24 -8.53 32.64 -14.89
C TYR A 24 -9.93 32.49 -15.47
N ASN A 25 -10.46 33.54 -16.11
CA ASN A 25 -11.77 33.50 -16.76
C ASN A 25 -11.77 32.69 -18.07
N THR A 26 -10.61 32.34 -18.63
CA THR A 26 -10.51 31.40 -19.77
C THR A 26 -10.47 29.94 -19.32
N LEU A 27 -10.24 29.66 -18.03
CA LEU A 27 -10.21 28.31 -17.50
C LEU A 27 -11.62 27.74 -17.33
N ASN A 28 -11.79 26.44 -17.59
CA ASN A 28 -13.02 25.73 -17.26
C ASN A 28 -13.16 25.57 -15.73
N LYS A 29 -14.35 25.14 -15.26
CA LYS A 29 -14.65 25.02 -13.82
C LYS A 29 -13.65 24.16 -13.05
N ALA A 30 -13.13 23.10 -13.65
CA ALA A 30 -12.13 22.22 -13.03
C ALA A 30 -10.77 22.93 -12.90
N GLY A 31 -10.32 23.63 -13.94
CA GLY A 31 -9.09 24.43 -13.91
C GLY A 31 -9.17 25.58 -12.90
N GLN A 32 -10.31 26.25 -12.82
CA GLN A 32 -10.57 27.27 -11.79
C GLN A 32 -10.49 26.68 -10.37
N SER A 33 -11.05 25.48 -10.16
CA SER A 33 -11.00 24.79 -8.86
C SER A 33 -9.60 24.32 -8.48
N GLN A 34 -8.79 23.87 -9.43
CA GLN A 34 -7.40 23.48 -9.18
C GLN A 34 -6.53 24.68 -8.82
N VAL A 35 -6.70 25.80 -9.54
CA VAL A 35 -6.04 27.06 -9.20
C VAL A 35 -6.44 27.48 -7.78
N LYS A 36 -7.72 27.32 -7.41
CA LYS A 36 -8.20 27.60 -6.06
C LYS A 36 -7.50 26.76 -4.98
N THR A 37 -7.40 25.44 -5.17
CA THR A 37 -6.73 24.53 -4.20
C THR A 37 -5.25 24.88 -4.00
N VAL A 38 -4.51 25.14 -5.09
CA VAL A 38 -3.08 25.51 -5.02
C VAL A 38 -2.83 26.77 -4.19
N TYR A 39 -3.79 27.70 -4.21
CA TYR A 39 -3.71 28.96 -3.46
C TYR A 39 -4.25 28.84 -2.02
N GLU A 40 -5.14 27.89 -1.73
CA GLU A 40 -5.65 27.63 -0.37
C GLU A 40 -4.65 26.87 0.50
N GLU A 41 -3.82 26.01 -0.09
CA GLU A 41 -2.92 25.10 0.63
C GLU A 41 -1.51 25.65 0.88
N ALA A 42 -1.14 26.79 0.31
CA ALA A 42 0.21 27.31 0.46
C ALA A 42 0.43 28.06 1.78
N ASP A 43 1.50 27.71 2.47
CA ASP A 43 1.96 28.37 3.68
C ASP A 43 2.99 29.46 3.35
N ILE A 44 2.46 30.66 3.10
CA ILE A 44 3.23 31.87 2.79
C ILE A 44 4.27 32.17 3.86
N ALA A 45 4.00 31.87 5.14
CA ALA A 45 4.89 32.21 6.24
C ALA A 45 6.09 31.26 6.30
N ALA A 46 5.88 29.96 6.11
CA ALA A 46 6.94 28.97 6.03
C ALA A 46 7.86 29.20 4.80
N GLU A 47 7.27 29.47 3.64
CA GLU A 47 8.03 29.71 2.41
C GLU A 47 8.79 31.05 2.42
N LYS A 48 8.21 32.10 3.01
CA LYS A 48 8.90 33.39 3.25
C LYS A 48 10.09 33.23 4.17
N THR A 49 9.96 32.38 5.19
CA THR A 49 11.04 32.09 6.15
C THR A 49 12.19 31.37 5.44
N SER A 50 11.89 30.41 4.58
CA SER A 50 12.89 29.74 3.73
C SER A 50 13.58 30.70 2.75
N PHE A 51 12.83 31.59 2.08
CA PHE A 51 13.39 32.60 1.17
C PHE A 51 14.29 33.62 1.90
N LEU A 52 13.83 34.16 3.03
CA LEU A 52 14.63 35.08 3.84
C LEU A 52 15.88 34.40 4.42
N SER A 53 15.79 33.10 4.74
CA SER A 53 16.94 32.31 5.18
C SER A 53 17.95 32.11 4.05
N LEU A 54 17.46 31.91 2.82
CA LEU A 54 18.30 31.81 1.62
C LEU A 54 18.98 33.15 1.30
N VAL A 55 18.26 34.27 1.36
CA VAL A 55 18.83 35.63 1.18
C VAL A 55 19.88 35.94 2.25
N LYS A 56 19.61 35.61 3.51
CA LYS A 56 20.58 35.79 4.61
C LYS A 56 21.81 34.89 4.47
N LYS A 57 21.63 33.65 4.00
CA LYS A 57 22.73 32.73 3.70
C LYS A 57 23.68 33.35 2.66
N TYR A 58 23.15 33.93 1.59
CA TYR A 58 23.96 34.60 0.56
C TYR A 58 24.57 35.95 0.99
N GLN A 59 23.93 36.66 1.93
CA GLN A 59 24.52 37.85 2.55
C GLN A 59 25.68 37.51 3.51
N SER A 60 25.67 36.30 4.09
CA SER A 60 26.68 35.85 5.06
C SER A 60 27.96 35.27 4.44
N THR A 61 27.96 34.98 3.13
CA THR A 61 29.11 34.39 2.42
C THR A 61 30.15 35.40 1.92
N GLY A 62 29.93 36.71 2.12
CA GLY A 62 30.95 37.76 2.00
C GLY A 62 31.65 37.92 0.64
N SER A 63 31.16 37.31 -0.44
CA SER A 63 31.75 37.44 -1.78
C SER A 63 30.86 38.34 -2.66
N ASP A 64 31.45 39.38 -3.24
CA ASP A 64 30.79 40.36 -4.12
C ASP A 64 30.33 39.78 -5.48
N SER A 65 30.31 38.45 -5.64
CA SER A 65 29.82 37.79 -6.85
C SER A 65 29.03 36.53 -6.50
N ILE A 66 27.73 36.58 -6.77
CA ILE A 66 26.88 35.40 -6.86
C ILE A 66 27.07 34.74 -8.23
N GLU A 67 27.15 33.41 -8.28
CA GLU A 67 27.19 32.67 -9.55
C GLU A 67 25.93 32.95 -10.38
N VAL A 68 26.05 33.02 -11.71
CA VAL A 68 24.95 33.42 -12.60
C VAL A 68 23.73 32.50 -12.44
N ASN A 69 23.93 31.21 -12.24
CA ASN A 69 22.84 30.25 -12.06
C ASN A 69 22.11 30.45 -10.71
N ASP A 70 22.84 30.80 -9.66
CA ASP A 70 22.26 31.11 -8.34
C ASP A 70 21.53 32.46 -8.36
N ALA A 71 22.04 33.43 -9.13
CA ALA A 71 21.35 34.69 -9.39
C ALA A 71 20.06 34.49 -10.20
N ILE A 72 20.09 33.60 -11.19
CA ILE A 72 18.91 33.19 -11.98
C ILE A 72 17.88 32.51 -11.07
N ASP A 73 18.28 31.62 -10.18
CA ASP A 73 17.33 30.92 -9.30
C ASP A 73 16.76 31.83 -8.20
N LEU A 74 17.56 32.79 -7.69
CA LEU A 74 17.05 33.85 -6.84
C LEU A 74 16.07 34.77 -7.58
N LEU A 75 16.33 35.11 -8.86
CA LEU A 75 15.43 35.90 -9.70
C LEU A 75 14.14 35.16 -10.03
N LYS A 76 14.19 33.84 -10.30
CA LYS A 76 13.00 33.00 -10.51
C LYS A 76 12.15 32.93 -9.25
N GLN A 77 12.74 32.68 -8.09
CA GLN A 77 12.02 32.65 -6.81
C GLN A 77 11.47 34.03 -6.43
N TRP A 78 12.19 35.12 -6.75
CA TRP A 78 11.72 36.49 -6.56
C TRP A 78 10.52 36.83 -7.46
N ASN A 79 10.59 36.47 -8.75
CA ASN A 79 9.48 36.67 -9.70
C ASN A 79 8.26 35.83 -9.31
N TYR A 80 8.47 34.59 -8.88
CA TYR A 80 7.43 33.74 -8.31
C TYR A 80 6.73 34.45 -7.13
N TRP A 81 7.48 35.04 -6.19
CA TRP A 81 6.91 35.76 -5.05
C TRP A 81 6.16 37.05 -5.39
N GLN A 82 6.63 37.83 -6.38
CA GLN A 82 5.91 39.01 -6.86
C GLN A 82 4.52 38.67 -7.41
N VAL A 83 4.40 37.52 -8.06
CA VAL A 83 3.15 37.00 -8.61
C VAL A 83 2.33 36.34 -7.51
N TYR A 84 2.92 35.50 -6.66
CA TYR A 84 2.24 34.64 -5.71
C TYR A 84 1.48 35.40 -4.61
N ASP A 85 2.16 36.28 -3.87
CA ASP A 85 1.60 37.00 -2.71
C ASP A 85 0.47 37.97 -3.11
N LYS A 86 0.62 38.63 -4.28
CA LYS A 86 -0.34 39.62 -4.78
C LYS A 86 -1.54 38.98 -5.48
N THR A 87 -1.35 37.83 -6.15
CA THR A 87 -2.44 37.08 -6.80
C THR A 87 -3.33 36.39 -5.77
N LEU A 88 -2.76 35.88 -4.67
CA LEU A 88 -3.52 35.23 -3.61
C LEU A 88 -4.49 36.18 -2.90
N ALA A 89 -4.05 37.40 -2.58
CA ALA A 89 -4.90 38.40 -1.92
C ALA A 89 -6.12 38.80 -2.78
N PHE A 90 -5.94 38.85 -4.11
CA PHE A 90 -7.01 39.15 -5.06
C PHE A 90 -7.93 37.94 -5.32
N ALA A 91 -7.38 36.73 -5.43
CA ALA A 91 -8.14 35.50 -5.52
C ALA A 91 -9.08 35.36 -4.31
N LYS A 92 -8.56 35.61 -3.09
CA LYS A 92 -9.33 35.65 -1.84
C LYS A 92 -10.48 36.67 -1.86
N ALA A 93 -10.27 37.87 -2.40
CA ALA A 93 -11.31 38.89 -2.51
C ALA A 93 -12.39 38.55 -3.57
N THR A 94 -12.01 37.84 -4.62
CA THR A 94 -12.92 37.42 -5.71
C THR A 94 -13.81 36.25 -5.25
N TYR A 95 -13.29 35.31 -4.46
CA TYR A 95 -14.04 34.18 -3.91
C TYR A 95 -15.24 34.58 -3.05
N THR A 96 -15.16 35.69 -2.31
CA THR A 96 -16.25 36.15 -1.43
C THR A 96 -17.44 36.73 -2.20
N SER A 97 -17.27 37.06 -3.49
CA SER A 97 -18.28 37.71 -4.32
C SER A 97 -19.04 36.78 -5.26
N VAL A 98 -18.62 35.50 -5.37
CA VAL A 98 -19.26 34.51 -6.24
C VAL A 98 -20.08 33.56 -5.37
N ASP A 99 -21.35 33.94 -5.22
CA ASP A 99 -22.31 33.36 -4.29
C ASP A 99 -22.59 31.86 -4.53
N ALA A 100 -22.87 31.16 -3.44
CA ALA A 100 -22.98 29.71 -3.29
C ALA A 100 -24.20 29.04 -3.97
N ALA A 101 -24.89 29.75 -4.87
CA ALA A 101 -26.22 29.36 -5.35
C ALA A 101 -26.25 28.68 -6.74
N THR A 102 -25.16 28.64 -7.50
CA THR A 102 -25.21 28.26 -8.94
C THR A 102 -24.74 26.84 -9.29
N LEU A 103 -24.67 25.94 -8.31
CA LEU A 103 -24.28 24.55 -8.55
C LEU A 103 -25.30 23.60 -7.93
N VAL A 104 -26.54 23.57 -8.41
CA VAL A 104 -27.50 22.49 -8.10
C VAL A 104 -28.26 22.10 -9.37
N ASN A 105 -27.75 21.05 -10.02
CA ASN A 105 -28.44 20.02 -10.81
C ASN A 105 -27.33 19.12 -11.41
N SER A 106 -27.51 17.84 -11.73
CA SER A 106 -28.28 16.72 -11.20
C SER A 106 -27.81 15.56 -12.09
N GLU A 107 -27.00 14.63 -11.55
CA GLU A 107 -26.90 13.19 -11.90
C GLU A 107 -25.55 12.54 -11.60
N ASP A 108 -24.43 13.28 -11.47
CA ASP A 108 -23.16 12.71 -10.99
C ASP A 108 -22.39 13.74 -10.16
N LYS A 109 -22.76 13.88 -8.89
CA LYS A 109 -22.04 14.71 -7.93
C LYS A 109 -21.41 13.86 -6.85
N LEU A 110 -20.29 13.27 -7.19
CA LEU A 110 -19.33 12.73 -6.24
C LEU A 110 -18.15 13.69 -6.26
N LEU A 111 -18.09 14.57 -5.26
CA LEU A 111 -17.03 15.56 -5.10
C LEU A 111 -15.75 14.80 -4.76
N ASP A 112 -14.65 15.05 -5.45
CA ASP A 112 -13.32 14.51 -5.11
C ASP A 112 -12.81 15.18 -3.82
N LEU A 113 -13.34 14.72 -2.69
CA LEU A 113 -12.99 15.17 -1.34
C LEU A 113 -11.79 14.34 -0.89
N ASP A 114 -10.71 15.00 -0.45
CA ASP A 114 -9.52 14.34 0.15
C ASP A 114 -8.97 13.16 -0.68
N GLU A 115 -8.67 13.39 -1.96
CA GLU A 115 -7.98 12.46 -2.86
C GLU A 115 -8.67 11.09 -3.06
N GLY A 116 -9.95 11.12 -3.45
CA GLY A 116 -10.71 9.95 -3.86
C GLY A 116 -11.97 9.65 -3.03
N ALA A 117 -12.14 10.29 -1.86
CA ALA A 117 -13.42 10.20 -1.17
C ALA A 117 -14.48 10.99 -1.93
N VAL A 118 -15.68 10.42 -1.98
CA VAL A 118 -16.79 10.97 -2.74
C VAL A 118 -17.87 11.59 -1.86
N LEU A 119 -17.89 11.22 -0.57
CA LEU A 119 -18.75 11.81 0.46
C LEU A 119 -18.00 11.86 1.81
N SER A 120 -18.06 13.03 2.46
CA SER A 120 -17.52 13.23 3.82
C SER A 120 -18.49 12.77 4.92
N PRO A 121 -17.96 12.38 6.10
CA PRO A 121 -18.74 11.87 7.24
C PRO A 121 -19.69 12.89 7.89
N GLY A 122 -19.70 14.15 7.47
CA GLY A 122 -20.54 15.22 8.03
C GLY A 122 -22.04 15.09 7.75
N ASN A 123 -22.43 14.29 6.74
CA ASN A 123 -23.85 14.04 6.41
C ASN A 123 -24.34 12.76 7.08
N LYS A 124 -25.64 12.70 7.41
CA LYS A 124 -26.28 11.42 7.78
C LYS A 124 -26.43 10.59 6.50
N ILE A 125 -25.69 9.50 6.40
CA ILE A 125 -25.67 8.61 5.24
C ILE A 125 -26.43 7.33 5.57
N PHE A 126 -27.27 6.85 4.65
CA PHE A 126 -27.99 5.59 4.78
C PHE A 126 -27.72 4.70 3.57
N ILE A 127 -27.13 3.52 3.81
CA ILE A 127 -26.96 2.47 2.81
C ILE A 127 -28.18 1.55 2.90
N ARG A 128 -29.02 1.56 1.86
CA ARG A 128 -30.36 0.95 1.87
C ARG A 128 -30.39 -0.35 1.07
N ASN A 129 -31.27 -1.28 1.44
CA ASN A 129 -31.53 -2.54 0.70
C ASN A 129 -30.32 -3.45 0.52
N VAL A 130 -29.31 -3.37 1.40
CA VAL A 130 -28.16 -4.29 1.34
C VAL A 130 -28.52 -5.66 1.88
N THR A 131 -27.78 -6.68 1.43
CA THR A 131 -27.60 -7.91 2.19
C THR A 131 -26.44 -7.72 3.15
N LEU A 132 -26.74 -7.61 4.44
CA LEU A 132 -25.72 -7.49 5.47
C LEU A 132 -25.02 -8.85 5.66
N VAL A 133 -23.68 -8.85 5.59
CA VAL A 133 -22.84 -10.02 5.88
C VAL A 133 -22.49 -9.98 7.37
N ASP A 134 -23.33 -10.58 8.21
CA ASP A 134 -23.12 -10.67 9.65
C ASP A 134 -22.09 -11.76 9.95
N VAL A 135 -20.83 -11.34 10.03
CA VAL A 135 -19.67 -12.22 10.33
C VAL A 135 -19.67 -12.75 11.76
N GLU A 136 -20.36 -12.08 12.71
CA GLU A 136 -20.43 -12.56 14.09
C GLU A 136 -21.38 -13.76 14.19
N LYS A 137 -22.53 -13.68 13.52
CA LYS A 137 -23.53 -14.76 13.51
C LYS A 137 -23.39 -15.73 12.34
N GLN A 138 -22.49 -15.46 11.40
CA GLN A 138 -22.30 -16.21 10.16
C GLN A 138 -23.60 -16.30 9.33
N GLN A 139 -24.25 -15.15 9.14
CA GLN A 139 -25.56 -15.07 8.48
C GLN A 139 -25.62 -13.93 7.45
N LEU A 140 -26.41 -14.15 6.41
CA LEU A 140 -26.77 -13.11 5.44
C LEU A 140 -28.14 -12.54 5.81
N ILE A 141 -28.24 -11.22 5.98
CA ILE A 141 -29.46 -10.53 6.38
C ILE A 141 -29.87 -9.54 5.28
N SER A 142 -30.76 -9.99 4.38
CA SER A 142 -31.27 -9.21 3.25
C SER A 142 -32.21 -8.09 3.67
N ASN A 143 -32.38 -7.10 2.77
CA ASN A 143 -33.27 -5.96 2.94
C ASN A 143 -32.98 -5.15 4.21
N THR A 144 -31.69 -4.89 4.44
CA THR A 144 -31.20 -4.15 5.59
C THR A 144 -30.83 -2.72 5.18
N THR A 145 -31.13 -1.76 6.05
CA THR A 145 -30.64 -0.38 5.96
C THR A 145 -29.66 -0.13 7.10
N VAL A 146 -28.48 0.39 6.78
CA VAL A 146 -27.45 0.81 7.74
C VAL A 146 -27.27 2.33 7.67
N GLY A 147 -27.44 3.00 8.81
CA GLY A 147 -27.25 4.44 8.95
C GLY A 147 -25.90 4.78 9.57
N ILE A 148 -25.22 5.78 9.02
CA ILE A 148 -23.91 6.28 9.42
C ILE A 148 -24.06 7.77 9.76
N ALA A 149 -23.40 8.20 10.84
CA ALA A 149 -23.24 9.63 11.15
C ALA A 149 -21.83 9.86 11.70
N GLY A 150 -21.09 10.81 11.11
CA GLY A 150 -19.68 10.94 11.43
C GLY A 150 -18.93 9.67 11.01
N SER A 151 -18.07 9.18 11.89
CA SER A 151 -17.30 7.95 11.69
C SER A 151 -17.96 6.71 12.31
N ASN A 152 -19.23 6.78 12.73
CA ASN A 152 -19.88 5.71 13.50
C ASN A 152 -21.17 5.20 12.83
N ILE A 153 -21.46 3.92 13.05
CA ILE A 153 -22.74 3.30 12.71
C ILE A 153 -23.78 3.70 13.77
N VAL A 154 -24.88 4.31 13.35
CA VAL A 154 -25.91 4.84 14.27
C VAL A 154 -27.24 4.10 14.21
N SER A 155 -27.50 3.32 13.16
CA SER A 155 -28.72 2.50 13.08
C SER A 155 -28.53 1.32 12.13
N ILE A 156 -29.21 0.21 12.44
CA ILE A 156 -29.32 -0.97 11.58
C ILE A 156 -30.77 -1.47 11.70
N GLY A 157 -31.45 -1.71 10.59
CA GLY A 157 -32.83 -2.19 10.62
C GLY A 157 -33.34 -2.71 9.29
N LYS A 158 -34.46 -3.43 9.32
CA LYS A 158 -35.16 -3.85 8.09
C LYS A 158 -35.56 -2.62 7.29
N THR A 159 -35.24 -2.59 6.01
CA THR A 159 -35.47 -1.42 5.17
C THR A 159 -36.94 -0.97 5.14
N SER A 160 -37.89 -1.90 5.19
CA SER A 160 -39.33 -1.56 5.23
C SER A 160 -39.78 -0.88 6.54
N LYS A 161 -38.95 -0.92 7.59
CA LYS A 161 -39.23 -0.34 8.92
C LYS A 161 -38.32 0.84 9.26
N THR A 162 -37.37 1.19 8.41
CA THR A 162 -36.41 2.28 8.66
C THR A 162 -36.94 3.59 8.09
N THR A 163 -37.20 4.56 8.97
CA THR A 163 -37.54 5.93 8.57
C THR A 163 -36.26 6.70 8.22
N LEU A 164 -36.22 7.31 7.04
CA LEU A 164 -35.08 8.12 6.59
C LEU A 164 -35.27 9.58 7.01
N PRO A 165 -34.28 10.22 7.67
CA PRO A 165 -34.33 11.64 7.96
C PRO A 165 -34.41 12.49 6.69
N ALA A 166 -35.11 13.62 6.74
CA ALA A 166 -35.10 14.59 5.65
C ALA A 166 -33.66 15.07 5.38
N GLY A 167 -33.27 15.16 4.10
CA GLY A 167 -31.93 15.58 3.69
C GLY A 167 -30.81 14.54 3.89
N ALA A 168 -31.14 13.31 4.30
CA ALA A 168 -30.15 12.24 4.39
C ALA A 168 -29.61 11.87 3.00
N THR A 169 -28.31 11.58 2.91
CA THR A 169 -27.72 11.00 1.71
C THR A 169 -28.05 9.50 1.67
N ILE A 170 -28.60 9.04 0.55
CA ILE A 170 -29.02 7.63 0.39
C ILE A 170 -28.11 6.97 -0.64
N ILE A 171 -27.57 5.81 -0.27
CA ILE A 171 -26.83 4.91 -1.15
C ILE A 171 -27.71 3.68 -1.38
N ASP A 172 -28.02 3.36 -2.63
CA ASP A 172 -28.77 2.15 -2.97
C ASP A 172 -27.82 0.94 -3.02
N GLY A 173 -28.07 -0.02 -2.14
CA GLY A 173 -27.35 -1.28 -2.03
C GLY A 173 -28.17 -2.49 -2.49
N THR A 174 -29.27 -2.28 -3.22
CA THR A 174 -30.04 -3.36 -3.85
C THR A 174 -29.13 -4.33 -4.61
N GLY A 175 -29.22 -5.62 -4.27
CA GLY A 175 -28.41 -6.67 -4.90
C GLY A 175 -26.95 -6.74 -4.42
N LYS A 176 -26.52 -5.83 -3.53
CA LYS A 176 -25.15 -5.73 -3.03
C LYS A 176 -25.02 -6.28 -1.61
N PHE A 177 -23.78 -6.59 -1.22
CA PHE A 177 -23.43 -7.19 0.07
C PHE A 177 -22.60 -6.21 0.88
N LEU A 178 -23.03 -5.90 2.11
CA LEU A 178 -22.29 -5.01 3.01
C LEU A 178 -21.52 -5.85 4.04
N LEU A 179 -20.18 -5.79 3.98
CA LEU A 179 -19.25 -6.51 4.85
C LEU A 179 -18.48 -5.50 5.71
N PRO A 180 -18.07 -5.84 6.96
CA PRO A 180 -17.09 -5.02 7.67
C PRO A 180 -15.80 -4.85 6.84
N GLY A 181 -15.10 -3.73 7.03
CA GLY A 181 -13.83 -3.49 6.36
C GLY A 181 -12.79 -4.54 6.72
N LEU A 182 -11.94 -4.91 5.76
CA LEU A 182 -10.92 -5.94 5.96
C LEU A 182 -9.75 -5.39 6.78
N THR A 183 -9.06 -6.27 7.48
CA THR A 183 -7.81 -5.96 8.20
C THR A 183 -6.69 -6.87 7.75
N ASP A 184 -5.58 -6.29 7.28
CA ASP A 184 -4.34 -7.05 7.09
C ASP A 184 -3.52 -7.03 8.39
N ALA A 185 -3.55 -8.14 9.14
CA ALA A 185 -3.01 -8.20 10.49
C ALA A 185 -1.48 -8.37 10.57
N HIS A 186 -0.78 -8.39 9.42
CA HIS A 186 0.68 -8.48 9.39
C HIS A 186 1.21 -7.90 8.09
N ILE A 187 1.90 -6.77 8.15
CA ILE A 187 2.58 -6.13 7.01
C ILE A 187 3.90 -5.50 7.47
N HIS A 188 4.69 -4.99 6.54
CA HIS A 188 5.91 -4.20 6.81
C HIS A 188 6.05 -3.03 5.83
N PHE A 189 5.78 -1.79 6.27
CA PHE A 189 5.90 -0.60 5.41
C PHE A 189 7.33 -0.21 5.08
N PHE A 190 8.31 -0.65 5.88
CA PHE A 190 9.73 -0.41 5.59
C PHE A 190 10.26 -1.29 4.45
N GLN A 191 9.43 -2.20 3.96
CA GLN A 191 9.70 -3.10 2.85
C GLN A 191 8.67 -2.85 1.74
N SER A 192 9.03 -3.07 0.48
CA SER A 192 8.20 -2.67 -0.67
C SER A 192 7.44 -3.81 -1.35
N GLY A 193 7.84 -5.05 -1.08
CA GLY A 193 7.42 -6.24 -1.81
C GLY A 193 8.23 -6.52 -3.10
N GLY A 194 9.12 -5.60 -3.49
CA GLY A 194 9.98 -5.73 -4.67
C GLY A 194 11.21 -6.60 -4.43
N LEU A 195 12.03 -6.76 -5.48
CA LEU A 195 13.20 -7.65 -5.45
C LEU A 195 14.28 -7.19 -4.45
N TYR A 196 14.47 -5.88 -4.32
CA TYR A 196 15.56 -5.27 -3.56
C TYR A 196 15.25 -5.06 -2.08
N THR A 197 14.05 -5.41 -1.65
CA THR A 197 13.53 -5.07 -0.31
C THR A 197 14.14 -5.88 0.84
N ARG A 198 14.86 -6.97 0.54
CA ARG A 198 15.45 -7.90 1.52
C ARG A 198 16.91 -8.22 1.17
N PRO A 199 17.85 -7.29 1.46
CA PRO A 199 19.27 -7.52 1.19
C PRO A 199 19.87 -8.68 2.00
N ASP A 200 19.19 -9.13 3.05
CA ASP A 200 19.52 -10.32 3.84
C ASP A 200 19.02 -11.63 3.20
N ALA A 201 17.97 -11.57 2.37
CA ALA A 201 17.49 -12.71 1.60
C ALA A 201 18.29 -12.88 0.30
N ILE A 202 18.48 -11.80 -0.46
CA ILE A 202 19.36 -11.74 -1.64
C ILE A 202 20.12 -10.42 -1.64
N ASN A 203 21.45 -10.47 -1.59
CA ASN A 203 22.26 -9.26 -1.50
C ASN A 203 22.49 -8.65 -2.88
N LEU A 204 21.63 -7.72 -3.27
CA LEU A 204 21.70 -6.96 -4.52
C LEU A 204 22.16 -5.51 -4.32
N THR A 205 22.85 -5.22 -3.21
CA THR A 205 23.23 -3.85 -2.83
C THR A 205 24.22 -3.19 -3.79
N LYS A 206 24.93 -3.98 -4.60
CA LYS A 206 25.78 -3.48 -5.70
C LYS A 206 24.97 -2.93 -6.87
N GLU A 207 23.82 -3.55 -7.15
CA GLU A 207 22.94 -3.19 -8.27
C GLU A 207 22.01 -2.04 -7.88
N LYS A 208 21.46 -2.11 -6.66
CA LYS A 208 20.65 -1.04 -6.07
C LYS A 208 21.05 -0.84 -4.60
N PRO A 209 21.64 0.31 -4.24
CA PRO A 209 21.94 0.63 -2.84
C PRO A 209 20.69 0.53 -1.97
N TYR A 210 20.79 -0.08 -0.78
CA TYR A 210 19.61 -0.31 0.07
C TYR A 210 18.96 0.99 0.57
N GLU A 211 19.73 2.08 0.69
CA GLU A 211 19.22 3.40 1.03
C GLU A 211 18.20 3.91 0.01
N LYS A 212 18.31 3.51 -1.26
CA LYS A 212 17.31 3.83 -2.30
C LYS A 212 16.00 3.11 -2.07
N GLU A 213 16.06 1.90 -1.53
CA GLU A 213 14.87 1.13 -1.16
C GLU A 213 14.19 1.72 0.07
N ILE A 214 14.95 2.10 1.09
CA ILE A 214 14.44 2.83 2.27
C ILE A 214 13.79 4.15 1.85
N GLU A 215 14.45 4.93 0.98
CA GLU A 215 13.93 6.18 0.44
C GLU A 215 12.61 5.94 -0.32
N TRP A 216 12.57 4.91 -1.17
CA TRP A 216 11.37 4.52 -1.91
C TRP A 216 10.21 4.20 -0.96
N ALA A 217 10.43 3.33 0.03
CA ALA A 217 9.40 2.88 0.96
C ALA A 217 8.76 4.07 1.71
N ARG A 218 9.58 5.02 2.19
CA ARG A 218 9.10 6.22 2.89
C ARG A 218 8.32 7.16 1.98
N THR A 219 8.84 7.42 0.77
CA THR A 219 8.22 8.38 -0.16
C THR A 219 6.95 7.84 -0.80
N ASN A 220 6.80 6.51 -0.89
CA ASN A 220 5.66 5.84 -1.50
C ASN A 220 4.63 5.30 -0.49
N MET A 221 4.82 5.48 0.83
CA MET A 221 3.85 5.01 1.84
C MET A 221 2.41 5.50 1.56
N LYS A 222 2.24 6.71 1.01
CA LYS A 222 0.93 7.23 0.60
C LYS A 222 0.27 6.40 -0.51
N ASP A 223 1.02 5.99 -1.53
CA ASP A 223 0.54 5.11 -2.61
C ASP A 223 0.17 3.73 -2.04
N VAL A 224 0.99 3.19 -1.15
CA VAL A 224 0.73 1.90 -0.48
C VAL A 224 -0.58 1.96 0.34
N LEU A 225 -0.79 3.02 1.14
CA LEU A 225 -2.01 3.20 1.94
C LEU A 225 -3.27 3.28 1.05
N LYS A 226 -3.19 3.97 -0.09
CA LYS A 226 -4.27 4.03 -1.09
C LYS A 226 -4.61 2.67 -1.66
N ARG A 227 -3.60 1.83 -1.93
CA ARG A 227 -3.80 0.45 -2.43
C ARG A 227 -4.46 -0.47 -1.41
N TYR A 228 -4.20 -0.27 -0.12
CA TYR A 228 -4.92 -0.96 0.95
C TYR A 228 -6.41 -0.59 0.95
N ILE A 229 -6.76 0.70 0.95
CA ILE A 229 -8.16 1.13 0.87
C ILE A 229 -8.81 0.64 -0.43
N HIS A 230 -8.14 0.75 -1.58
CA HIS A 230 -8.62 0.21 -2.86
C HIS A 230 -8.98 -1.29 -2.75
N SER A 231 -8.19 -2.05 -2.00
CA SER A 231 -8.39 -3.50 -1.78
C SER A 231 -9.43 -3.80 -0.68
N GLY A 232 -10.15 -2.79 -0.18
CA GLY A 232 -11.15 -2.94 0.88
C GLY A 232 -10.58 -3.11 2.28
N ILE A 233 -9.28 -2.89 2.46
CA ILE A 233 -8.56 -3.05 3.72
C ILE A 233 -8.55 -1.70 4.43
N THR A 234 -9.40 -1.56 5.46
CA THR A 234 -9.59 -0.33 6.24
C THR A 234 -8.72 -0.28 7.48
N SER A 235 -8.01 -1.36 7.81
CA SER A 235 -7.05 -1.40 8.91
C SER A 235 -5.85 -2.28 8.56
N VAL A 236 -4.67 -1.91 9.04
CA VAL A 236 -3.45 -2.70 8.87
C VAL A 236 -2.67 -2.74 10.18
N ILE A 237 -2.01 -3.87 10.44
CA ILE A 237 -1.10 -4.03 11.58
C ILE A 237 0.30 -4.31 11.02
N ASP A 238 1.16 -3.30 11.09
CA ASP A 238 2.58 -3.43 10.80
C ASP A 238 3.30 -3.99 12.03
N VAL A 239 3.76 -5.24 11.93
CA VAL A 239 4.42 -5.95 13.04
C VAL A 239 5.91 -6.09 12.82
N GLY A 240 6.51 -5.04 12.28
CA GLY A 240 7.94 -4.81 12.23
C GLY A 240 8.23 -3.55 11.44
N ALA A 241 8.60 -2.47 12.11
CA ALA A 241 8.89 -1.20 11.43
C ALA A 241 10.17 -0.56 11.99
N THR A 242 10.43 0.67 11.59
CA THR A 242 11.56 1.47 12.09
C THR A 242 11.04 2.68 12.86
N ASN A 243 11.91 3.31 13.65
CA ASN A 243 11.56 4.54 14.38
C ASN A 243 11.08 5.66 13.44
N ASN A 244 11.65 5.74 12.23
CA ASN A 244 11.20 6.71 11.22
C ASN A 244 9.78 6.39 10.71
N PHE A 245 9.42 5.11 10.55
CA PHE A 245 8.08 4.72 10.13
C PHE A 245 7.03 4.97 11.23
N LEU A 246 7.38 4.77 12.50
CA LEU A 246 6.52 5.15 13.62
C LEU A 246 6.17 6.65 13.58
N GLN A 247 7.14 7.52 13.31
CA GLN A 247 6.89 8.96 13.15
C GLN A 247 6.12 9.30 11.86
N LEU A 248 6.40 8.56 10.78
CA LEU A 248 5.77 8.80 9.48
C LEU A 248 4.28 8.43 9.49
N ARG A 249 3.90 7.35 10.19
CA ARG A 249 2.52 6.89 10.38
C ARG A 249 1.58 8.03 10.73
N ASP A 250 1.96 8.87 11.69
CA ASP A 250 1.10 9.90 12.25
C ASP A 250 0.69 10.98 11.23
N LYS A 251 1.46 11.16 10.14
CA LYS A 251 1.12 12.08 9.05
C LYS A 251 -0.11 11.65 8.25
N PHE A 252 -0.47 10.37 8.30
CA PHE A 252 -1.59 9.79 7.57
C PHE A 252 -2.84 9.58 8.43
N LYS A 253 -2.76 9.90 9.73
CA LYS A 253 -3.89 9.74 10.65
C LYS A 253 -5.08 10.57 10.21
N GLY A 254 -6.27 9.95 10.22
CA GLY A 254 -7.52 10.61 9.85
C GLY A 254 -7.73 10.88 8.36
N LYS A 255 -6.76 10.56 7.49
CA LYS A 255 -6.94 10.65 6.03
C LYS A 255 -7.92 9.61 5.53
N SER A 256 -8.82 10.01 4.63
CA SER A 256 -9.85 9.14 4.07
C SER A 256 -9.26 8.02 3.21
N TYR A 257 -8.19 8.31 2.47
CA TYR A 257 -7.48 7.36 1.62
C TYR A 257 -6.51 6.43 2.35
N ALA A 258 -6.39 6.53 3.67
CA ALA A 258 -5.48 5.71 4.47
C ALA A 258 -6.25 4.77 5.42
N PRO A 259 -5.88 3.49 5.54
CA PRO A 259 -6.42 2.63 6.58
C PRO A 259 -6.08 3.19 7.98
N GLU A 260 -6.71 2.64 9.02
CA GLU A 260 -6.15 2.75 10.36
C GLU A 260 -4.85 1.94 10.40
N VAL A 261 -3.76 2.56 10.83
CA VAL A 261 -2.44 1.93 10.87
C VAL A 261 -2.05 1.72 12.32
N PHE A 262 -1.83 0.47 12.68
CA PHE A 262 -1.22 0.10 13.94
C PHE A 262 0.18 -0.46 13.69
N MET A 263 1.15 -0.11 14.51
CA MET A 263 2.55 -0.33 14.18
C MET A 263 3.42 -0.65 15.40
N THR A 264 4.30 -1.63 15.26
CA THR A 264 5.42 -1.86 16.21
C THR A 264 6.61 -0.97 15.85
N GLY A 265 7.56 -0.80 16.77
CA GLY A 265 8.88 -0.26 16.42
C GLY A 265 9.83 -1.31 15.84
N PRO A 266 11.15 -1.04 15.90
CA PRO A 266 12.19 -2.03 15.61
C PRO A 266 11.99 -3.32 16.38
N LEU A 267 12.26 -4.46 15.74
CA LEU A 267 12.08 -5.77 16.30
C LEU A 267 13.19 -6.09 17.30
N LEU A 268 12.81 -6.38 18.55
CA LEU A 268 13.74 -6.86 19.57
C LEU A 268 14.07 -8.32 19.28
N THR A 269 15.34 -8.66 19.07
CA THR A 269 15.70 -9.94 18.45
C THR A 269 16.86 -10.67 19.10
N SER A 270 16.84 -12.00 18.99
CA SER A 270 17.97 -12.89 19.33
C SER A 270 19.04 -12.96 18.23
N TYR A 271 18.76 -12.45 17.03
CA TYR A 271 19.67 -12.49 15.88
C TYR A 271 19.46 -11.27 14.97
N GLU A 272 20.56 -10.63 14.57
CA GLU A 272 20.52 -9.42 13.76
C GLU A 272 21.36 -9.58 12.48
N PRO A 273 20.74 -9.48 11.28
CA PRO A 273 21.46 -9.53 10.02
C PRO A 273 22.39 -8.32 9.86
N ALA A 274 23.64 -8.57 9.47
CA ALA A 274 24.67 -7.52 9.38
C ALA A 274 24.32 -6.39 8.39
N VAL A 275 23.54 -6.70 7.34
CA VAL A 275 23.14 -5.74 6.31
C VAL A 275 22.20 -4.64 6.80
N PHE A 276 21.56 -4.83 7.97
CA PHE A 276 20.66 -3.84 8.54
C PHE A 276 21.30 -2.98 9.63
N LYS A 277 22.61 -3.13 9.86
CA LYS A 277 23.35 -2.33 10.84
C LYS A 277 23.72 -0.96 10.28
N LYS A 278 23.87 0.03 11.17
CA LYS A 278 24.33 1.40 10.87
C LYS A 278 23.36 2.19 10.00
N LEU A 279 22.07 1.86 10.06
CA LEU A 279 20.99 2.56 9.37
C LEU A 279 20.31 3.62 10.27
N LYS A 280 20.83 3.84 11.49
CA LYS A 280 20.31 4.83 12.46
C LYS A 280 18.82 4.53 12.76
N ASN A 281 17.94 5.51 12.61
CA ASN A 281 16.49 5.35 12.86
C ASN A 281 15.76 4.48 11.83
N ASP A 282 16.46 3.93 10.83
CA ASP A 282 15.93 2.92 9.89
C ASP A 282 16.37 1.49 10.20
N GLU A 283 17.05 1.26 11.33
CA GLU A 283 17.36 -0.10 11.76
C GLU A 283 16.05 -0.80 12.16
N PRO A 284 15.65 -1.89 11.46
CA PRO A 284 14.44 -2.61 11.77
C PRO A 284 14.65 -3.66 12.86
N PHE A 285 15.90 -3.94 13.25
CA PHE A 285 16.25 -4.95 14.24
C PHE A 285 17.08 -4.34 15.37
N SER A 286 16.83 -4.77 16.60
CA SER A 286 17.64 -4.41 17.77
C SER A 286 18.02 -5.69 18.49
N LEU A 287 19.29 -6.07 18.39
CA LEU A 287 19.82 -7.29 19.01
C LEU A 287 19.77 -7.17 20.53
N VAL A 288 19.14 -8.13 21.20
CA VAL A 288 19.04 -8.19 22.67
C VAL A 288 19.86 -9.36 23.19
N THR A 289 20.81 -9.07 24.08
CA THR A 289 21.74 -10.07 24.62
C THR A 289 21.47 -10.42 26.08
N ASN A 290 20.74 -9.57 26.80
CA ASN A 290 20.43 -9.75 28.21
C ASN A 290 19.09 -9.10 28.61
N ILE A 291 18.64 -9.39 29.84
CA ILE A 291 17.33 -8.97 30.36
C ILE A 291 17.21 -7.45 30.47
N GLU A 292 18.21 -6.76 31.01
CA GLU A 292 18.13 -5.31 31.26
C GLU A 292 18.15 -4.53 29.95
N GLU A 293 18.98 -4.96 28.99
CA GLU A 293 18.96 -4.42 27.63
C GLU A 293 17.59 -4.58 26.97
N GLY A 294 16.94 -5.75 27.11
CA GLY A 294 15.60 -5.97 26.57
C GLY A 294 14.56 -5.00 27.13
N LYS A 295 14.59 -4.73 28.45
CA LYS A 295 13.70 -3.75 29.08
C LYS A 295 14.01 -2.32 28.62
N GLU A 296 15.29 -1.97 28.56
CA GLU A 296 15.73 -0.65 28.11
C GLU A 296 15.28 -0.38 26.67
N MET A 297 15.40 -1.36 25.77
CA MET A 297 14.98 -1.20 24.38
C MET A 297 13.46 -1.05 24.23
N VAL A 298 12.64 -1.66 25.10
CA VAL A 298 11.20 -1.34 25.18
C VAL A 298 11.01 0.14 25.53
N GLN A 299 11.69 0.61 26.57
CA GLN A 299 11.58 1.99 27.04
C GLN A 299 12.05 3.01 25.99
N GLN A 300 13.09 2.69 25.22
CA GLN A 300 13.59 3.51 24.13
C GLN A 300 12.59 3.67 22.97
N GLN A 301 11.68 2.72 22.77
CA GLN A 301 10.62 2.83 21.76
C GLN A 301 9.43 3.70 22.22
N LEU A 302 9.17 3.84 23.53
CA LEU A 302 8.01 4.55 24.06
C LEU A 302 7.85 6.00 23.54
N PRO A 303 8.92 6.82 23.39
CA PRO A 303 8.81 8.17 22.84
C PRO A 303 8.28 8.24 21.40
N TYR A 304 8.31 7.13 20.66
CA TYR A 304 7.80 7.02 19.30
C TYR A 304 6.35 6.53 19.23
N HIS A 305 5.70 6.33 20.38
CA HIS A 305 4.30 5.90 20.50
C HIS A 305 3.95 4.65 19.65
N PRO A 306 4.66 3.52 19.83
CA PRO A 306 4.28 2.26 19.20
C PRO A 306 2.93 1.78 19.74
N ASP A 307 2.16 1.08 18.90
CA ASP A 307 0.93 0.41 19.33
C ASP A 307 1.20 -0.96 19.96
N PHE A 308 2.39 -1.53 19.66
CA PHE A 308 2.82 -2.86 20.05
C PHE A 308 4.34 -2.93 20.19
N ILE A 309 4.83 -3.94 20.92
CA ILE A 309 6.22 -4.36 20.87
C ILE A 309 6.34 -5.66 20.05
N LYS A 310 7.42 -5.80 19.29
CA LYS A 310 7.71 -6.99 18.48
C LYS A 310 8.96 -7.70 18.96
N ILE A 311 8.87 -9.01 19.17
CA ILE A 311 10.02 -9.89 19.38
C ILE A 311 10.23 -10.75 18.13
N TRP A 312 11.45 -10.75 17.61
CA TRP A 312 11.89 -11.67 16.56
C TRP A 312 12.73 -12.80 17.15
N TYR A 313 12.06 -13.88 17.55
CA TYR A 313 12.65 -14.98 18.32
C TYR A 313 13.21 -16.07 17.39
N ILE A 314 14.42 -15.82 16.89
CA ILE A 314 15.13 -16.71 15.98
C ILE A 314 16.01 -17.70 16.75
N LEU A 315 15.94 -18.98 16.40
CA LEU A 315 16.86 -20.00 16.89
C LEU A 315 18.21 -19.90 16.16
N THR A 316 19.29 -19.74 16.93
CA THR A 316 20.66 -19.66 16.40
C THR A 316 21.36 -21.01 16.32
N ASP A 317 20.82 -22.05 16.96
CA ASP A 317 21.28 -23.43 16.86
C ASP A 317 20.09 -24.38 16.60
N LEU A 318 20.01 -24.89 15.37
CA LEU A 318 18.96 -25.81 14.94
C LEU A 318 19.24 -27.28 15.33
N ASN A 319 20.47 -27.61 15.75
CA ASN A 319 20.81 -28.95 16.23
C ASN A 319 20.35 -29.17 17.68
N ASN A 320 20.26 -28.09 18.46
CA ASN A 320 19.74 -28.10 19.82
C ASN A 320 18.73 -26.97 20.04
N LYS A 321 17.59 -27.08 19.34
CA LYS A 321 16.52 -26.08 19.34
C LYS A 321 16.03 -25.72 20.74
N GLU A 322 15.90 -26.70 21.63
CA GLU A 322 15.38 -26.49 22.97
C GLU A 322 16.35 -25.68 23.83
N ALA A 323 17.65 -26.02 23.84
CA ALA A 323 18.64 -25.22 24.56
C ALA A 323 18.78 -23.81 23.99
N ALA A 324 18.73 -23.66 22.66
CA ALA A 324 18.76 -22.36 21.99
C ALA A 324 17.55 -21.51 22.36
N ALA A 325 16.34 -22.09 22.37
CA ALA A 325 15.13 -21.44 22.85
C ALA A 325 15.28 -21.04 24.32
N GLN A 326 15.65 -21.99 25.19
CA GLN A 326 15.76 -21.79 26.64
C GLN A 326 16.69 -20.63 27.01
N LYS A 327 17.76 -20.41 26.22
CA LYS A 327 18.70 -19.30 26.44
C LYS A 327 18.05 -17.92 26.30
N PHE A 328 17.16 -17.73 25.31
CA PHE A 328 16.54 -16.43 25.05
C PHE A 328 15.19 -16.26 25.76
N PHE A 329 14.56 -17.34 26.22
CA PHE A 329 13.29 -17.31 26.94
C PHE A 329 13.23 -16.29 28.10
N PRO A 330 14.19 -16.22 29.03
CA PRO A 330 14.13 -15.24 30.13
C PRO A 330 14.19 -13.79 29.64
N ILE A 331 14.87 -13.51 28.52
CA ILE A 331 14.92 -12.18 27.90
C ILE A 331 13.57 -11.86 27.27
N ALA A 332 13.02 -12.78 26.45
CA ALA A 332 11.71 -12.60 25.83
C ALA A 332 10.61 -12.36 26.88
N LYS A 333 10.63 -13.10 27.98
CA LYS A 333 9.71 -12.92 29.11
C LYS A 333 9.84 -11.53 29.73
N ALA A 334 11.06 -11.06 29.99
CA ALA A 334 11.27 -9.74 30.56
C ALA A 334 10.82 -8.61 29.63
N ILE A 335 11.01 -8.76 28.32
CA ILE A 335 10.50 -7.81 27.31
C ILE A 335 8.96 -7.77 27.36
N ILE A 336 8.30 -8.93 27.41
CA ILE A 336 6.83 -9.02 27.49
C ILE A 336 6.31 -8.36 28.76
N GLU A 337 6.89 -8.69 29.91
CA GLU A 337 6.51 -8.10 31.19
C GLU A 337 6.72 -6.57 31.21
N GLU A 338 7.81 -6.07 30.63
CA GLU A 338 8.05 -4.63 30.53
C GLU A 338 7.06 -3.93 29.61
N ALA A 339 6.78 -4.49 28.42
CA ALA A 339 5.78 -3.96 27.51
C ALA A 339 4.39 -3.88 28.17
N HIS A 340 3.98 -4.92 28.89
CA HIS A 340 2.70 -4.96 29.60
C HIS A 340 2.58 -3.90 30.70
N LYS A 341 3.68 -3.53 31.39
CA LYS A 341 3.65 -2.41 32.36
C LYS A 341 3.28 -1.07 31.72
N HIS A 342 3.57 -0.92 30.43
CA HIS A 342 3.22 0.27 29.64
C HIS A 342 1.91 0.09 28.85
N ASN A 343 1.13 -0.96 29.15
CA ASN A 343 -0.11 -1.33 28.46
C ASN A 343 0.07 -1.63 26.96
N LEU A 344 1.28 -2.03 26.54
CA LEU A 344 1.58 -2.44 25.17
C LEU A 344 1.52 -3.95 25.07
N LYS A 345 0.80 -4.44 24.05
CA LYS A 345 0.77 -5.87 23.71
C LYS A 345 2.03 -6.28 22.94
N VAL A 346 2.33 -7.58 22.96
CA VAL A 346 3.54 -8.12 22.32
C VAL A 346 3.22 -9.13 21.23
N ALA A 347 3.72 -8.84 20.03
CA ALA A 347 3.77 -9.76 18.91
C ALA A 347 5.09 -10.54 18.91
N VAL A 348 5.06 -11.84 18.62
CA VAL A 348 6.26 -12.69 18.59
C VAL A 348 6.29 -13.51 17.31
N HIS A 349 7.41 -13.41 16.59
CA HIS A 349 7.77 -14.38 15.55
C HIS A 349 8.33 -15.63 16.19
N ALA A 350 7.68 -16.77 15.95
CA ALA A 350 8.10 -18.07 16.45
C ALA A 350 7.59 -19.17 15.52
N THR A 351 8.45 -19.63 14.60
CA THR A 351 8.07 -20.61 13.56
C THR A 351 8.31 -22.06 13.98
N GLU A 352 9.09 -22.27 15.04
CA GLU A 352 9.22 -23.57 15.72
C GLU A 352 8.23 -23.71 16.89
N LYS A 353 7.73 -24.93 17.11
CA LYS A 353 6.80 -25.19 18.21
C LYS A 353 7.38 -24.81 19.57
N ILE A 354 8.66 -25.07 19.83
CA ILE A 354 9.29 -24.78 21.12
C ILE A 354 9.39 -23.26 21.40
N THR A 355 9.76 -22.46 20.40
CA THR A 355 9.81 -20.99 20.54
C THR A 355 8.41 -20.42 20.70
N ALA A 356 7.42 -20.97 19.99
CA ALA A 356 6.02 -20.56 20.10
C ALA A 356 5.46 -20.91 21.49
N GLN A 357 5.76 -22.10 22.02
CA GLN A 357 5.39 -22.50 23.38
C GLN A 357 5.97 -21.54 24.42
N PHE A 358 7.27 -21.26 24.36
CA PHE A 358 7.92 -20.34 25.28
C PHE A 358 7.40 -18.91 25.18
N ALA A 359 7.10 -18.41 23.98
CA ALA A 359 6.47 -17.11 23.80
C ALA A 359 5.10 -17.03 24.49
N VAL A 360 4.27 -18.07 24.34
CA VAL A 360 2.93 -18.14 24.95
C VAL A 360 2.99 -18.32 26.46
N GLU A 361 3.92 -19.11 26.97
CA GLU A 361 4.18 -19.26 28.41
C GLU A 361 4.67 -17.95 29.03
N ALA A 362 5.49 -17.19 28.31
CA ALA A 362 5.94 -15.86 28.69
C ALA A 362 4.83 -14.80 28.64
N GLY A 363 3.69 -15.10 27.99
CA GLY A 363 2.50 -14.25 27.97
C GLY A 363 2.38 -13.37 26.73
N CYS A 364 2.93 -13.75 25.58
CA CYS A 364 2.71 -13.00 24.34
C CYS A 364 1.21 -12.90 23.99
N ASP A 365 0.80 -11.82 23.35
CA ASP A 365 -0.59 -11.58 22.95
C ASP A 365 -0.88 -12.09 21.53
N PHE A 366 0.14 -12.03 20.66
CA PHE A 366 0.02 -12.28 19.24
C PHE A 366 1.20 -13.09 18.72
N LEU A 367 0.94 -14.30 18.21
CA LEU A 367 1.93 -15.06 17.44
C LEU A 367 1.80 -14.75 15.96
N VAL A 368 2.94 -14.58 15.30
CA VAL A 368 2.99 -14.43 13.85
C VAL A 368 3.74 -15.56 13.18
N HIS A 369 3.28 -15.85 11.97
CA HIS A 369 3.61 -16.99 11.12
C HIS A 369 3.13 -18.32 11.70
N SER A 370 2.96 -19.29 10.81
CA SER A 370 2.60 -20.65 11.19
C SER A 370 3.75 -21.35 11.91
N VAL A 371 3.43 -22.13 12.95
CA VAL A 371 4.35 -23.15 13.46
C VAL A 371 4.44 -24.26 12.43
N ALA A 372 5.63 -24.45 11.87
CA ALA A 372 5.80 -25.21 10.64
C ALA A 372 6.77 -26.40 10.76
N ASP A 373 7.46 -26.55 11.90
CA ASP A 373 8.42 -27.63 12.09
C ASP A 373 7.81 -28.95 12.57
N GLU A 374 6.63 -28.90 13.21
CA GLU A 374 5.87 -30.10 13.60
C GLU A 374 4.35 -29.86 13.67
N ILE A 375 3.58 -30.97 13.70
CA ILE A 375 2.13 -30.93 13.86
C ILE A 375 1.79 -30.63 15.33
N LEU A 376 0.95 -29.61 15.56
CA LEU A 376 0.60 -29.17 16.91
C LEU A 376 -0.19 -30.25 17.67
N ASN A 377 0.20 -30.50 18.91
CA ASN A 377 -0.51 -31.38 19.82
C ASN A 377 -1.62 -30.63 20.59
N GLU A 378 -2.50 -31.39 21.25
CA GLU A 378 -3.64 -30.82 21.99
C GLU A 378 -3.22 -29.92 23.15
N ASP A 379 -2.09 -30.19 23.79
CA ASP A 379 -1.66 -29.43 24.95
C ASP A 379 -1.21 -28.02 24.57
N PHE A 380 -0.51 -27.88 23.44
CA PHE A 380 -0.17 -26.55 22.92
C PHE A 380 -1.41 -25.78 22.44
N ILE A 381 -2.38 -26.44 21.82
CA ILE A 381 -3.67 -25.83 21.43
C ILE A 381 -4.42 -25.33 22.68
N LYS A 382 -4.48 -26.14 23.75
CA LYS A 382 -5.08 -25.72 25.03
C LYS A 382 -4.34 -24.52 25.63
N LEU A 383 -3.01 -24.51 25.56
CA LEU A 383 -2.19 -23.40 26.05
C LEU A 383 -2.53 -22.09 25.32
N LEU A 384 -2.61 -22.11 23.98
CA LEU A 384 -3.00 -20.93 23.19
C LEU A 384 -4.36 -20.38 23.61
N LYS A 385 -5.35 -21.26 23.81
CA LYS A 385 -6.69 -20.86 24.27
C LYS A 385 -6.69 -20.31 25.69
N ALA A 386 -5.99 -20.98 26.60
CA ALA A 386 -5.90 -20.56 28.00
C ALA A 386 -5.24 -19.19 28.15
N LYS A 387 -4.29 -18.86 27.27
CA LYS A 387 -3.60 -17.57 27.21
C LYS A 387 -4.28 -16.55 26.28
N ASN A 388 -5.40 -16.92 25.64
CA ASN A 388 -6.17 -16.08 24.72
C ASN A 388 -5.32 -15.49 23.57
N VAL A 389 -4.32 -16.23 23.11
CA VAL A 389 -3.38 -15.79 22.07
C VAL A 389 -4.05 -15.80 20.70
N THR A 390 -3.81 -14.76 19.91
CA THR A 390 -4.18 -14.72 18.49
C THR A 390 -3.00 -15.19 17.65
N LEU A 391 -3.25 -15.91 16.55
CA LEU A 391 -2.21 -16.33 15.61
C LEU A 391 -2.49 -15.79 14.20
N CYS A 392 -1.45 -15.31 13.51
CA CYS A 392 -1.50 -14.93 12.09
C CYS A 392 -0.61 -15.85 11.26
N PRO A 393 -1.12 -16.60 10.26
CA PRO A 393 -0.38 -17.71 9.66
C PRO A 393 0.60 -17.31 8.54
N THR A 394 0.34 -16.21 7.82
CA THR A 394 1.17 -15.65 6.72
C THR A 394 1.63 -16.68 5.68
N LEU A 395 0.69 -17.44 5.13
CA LEU A 395 0.96 -18.57 4.23
C LEU A 395 1.52 -18.13 2.87
N THR A 396 1.23 -16.91 2.40
CA THR A 396 1.61 -16.45 1.06
C THR A 396 3.09 -16.06 0.90
N VAL A 397 3.81 -15.76 1.99
CA VAL A 397 5.17 -15.19 1.92
C VAL A 397 6.15 -16.13 1.24
N ALA A 398 6.14 -17.41 1.62
CA ALA A 398 7.02 -18.43 1.04
C ALA A 398 6.81 -18.56 -0.47
N HIS A 399 5.56 -18.39 -0.93
CA HIS A 399 5.23 -18.42 -2.35
C HIS A 399 5.84 -17.24 -3.11
N GLY A 400 5.83 -16.04 -2.52
CA GLY A 400 6.45 -14.83 -3.08
C GLY A 400 7.95 -15.02 -3.35
N TYR A 401 8.69 -15.49 -2.34
CA TYR A 401 10.12 -15.82 -2.48
C TYR A 401 10.36 -16.89 -3.53
N ARG A 402 9.67 -18.04 -3.43
CA ARG A 402 9.86 -19.18 -4.32
C ARG A 402 9.59 -18.81 -5.78
N ASN A 403 8.46 -18.15 -6.06
CA ASN A 403 8.10 -17.76 -7.42
C ASN A 403 9.09 -16.74 -7.98
N THR A 404 9.55 -15.80 -7.17
CA THR A 404 10.55 -14.80 -7.58
C THR A 404 11.89 -15.45 -7.90
N PHE A 405 12.45 -16.29 -7.02
CA PHE A 405 13.76 -16.89 -7.25
C PHE A 405 13.74 -17.98 -8.31
N ALA A 406 12.64 -18.73 -8.44
CA ALA A 406 12.43 -19.66 -9.54
C ALA A 406 12.15 -18.96 -10.87
N GLN A 407 11.84 -17.66 -10.85
CA GLN A 407 11.37 -16.88 -12.01
C GLN A 407 10.09 -17.45 -12.64
N GLU A 408 9.22 -17.99 -11.77
CA GLU A 408 7.90 -18.56 -12.07
C GLU A 408 6.79 -17.60 -11.60
N LEU A 409 6.89 -16.34 -12.03
CA LEU A 409 5.93 -15.29 -11.69
C LEU A 409 4.66 -15.42 -12.54
N ASN A 410 3.50 -15.55 -11.89
CA ASN A 410 2.20 -15.69 -12.55
C ASN A 410 1.15 -14.81 -11.86
N TYR A 411 1.14 -13.53 -12.21
CA TYR A 411 0.21 -12.56 -11.65
C TYR A 411 -1.11 -12.52 -12.42
N THR A 412 -2.20 -12.39 -11.68
CA THR A 412 -3.53 -12.15 -12.24
C THR A 412 -3.62 -10.75 -12.88
N THR A 413 -4.63 -10.55 -13.72
CA THR A 413 -4.93 -9.22 -14.28
C THR A 413 -5.19 -8.18 -13.19
N ASN A 414 -5.80 -8.59 -12.08
CA ASN A 414 -6.08 -7.70 -10.95
C ASN A 414 -4.80 -7.24 -10.24
N GLU A 415 -3.87 -8.18 -9.96
CA GLU A 415 -2.56 -7.86 -9.39
C GLU A 415 -1.75 -6.95 -10.33
N LEU A 416 -1.66 -7.28 -11.62
CA LEU A 416 -0.94 -6.45 -12.60
C LEU A 416 -1.49 -5.02 -12.68
N ARG A 417 -2.80 -4.84 -12.46
CA ARG A 417 -3.48 -3.55 -12.54
C ARG A 417 -3.28 -2.71 -11.28
N TRP A 418 -3.39 -3.33 -10.11
CA TRP A 418 -3.53 -2.61 -8.84
C TRP A 418 -2.37 -2.77 -7.87
N SER A 419 -1.38 -3.61 -8.15
CA SER A 419 -0.10 -3.57 -7.44
C SER A 419 0.71 -2.34 -7.86
N ASN A 420 1.67 -1.92 -7.02
CA ASN A 420 2.60 -0.88 -7.43
C ASN A 420 3.43 -1.40 -8.63
N PRO A 421 3.38 -0.73 -9.79
CA PRO A 421 3.95 -1.28 -11.02
C PRO A 421 5.47 -1.29 -11.02
N GLU A 422 6.13 -0.36 -10.30
CA GLU A 422 7.59 -0.36 -10.15
C GLU A 422 8.04 -1.57 -9.32
N GLN A 423 7.40 -1.81 -8.18
CA GLN A 423 7.79 -2.91 -7.29
C GLN A 423 7.46 -4.28 -7.88
N LEU A 424 6.28 -4.45 -8.48
CA LEU A 424 5.95 -5.67 -9.21
C LEU A 424 6.92 -5.90 -10.37
N GLY A 425 7.30 -4.83 -11.09
CA GLY A 425 8.24 -4.88 -12.20
C GLY A 425 9.65 -5.32 -11.77
N SER A 426 10.12 -4.85 -10.62
CA SER A 426 11.46 -5.18 -10.10
C SER A 426 11.71 -6.69 -9.92
N LEU A 427 10.65 -7.49 -9.75
CA LEU A 427 10.75 -8.94 -9.55
C LEU A 427 11.26 -9.69 -10.80
N TYR A 428 11.20 -9.04 -11.97
CA TYR A 428 11.73 -9.56 -13.22
C TYR A 428 13.21 -9.22 -13.43
N ASP A 429 13.76 -8.25 -12.69
CA ASP A 429 15.15 -7.78 -12.86
C ASP A 429 16.15 -8.91 -12.65
N LEU A 430 15.83 -9.88 -11.77
CA LEU A 430 16.68 -11.02 -11.42
C LEU A 430 17.14 -11.84 -12.65
N LYS A 431 16.41 -11.81 -13.78
CA LYS A 431 16.82 -12.51 -15.02
C LYS A 431 18.05 -11.89 -15.69
N HIS A 432 18.35 -10.62 -15.40
CA HIS A 432 19.32 -9.82 -16.16
C HIS A 432 20.53 -9.38 -15.36
N LEU A 433 20.53 -9.68 -14.07
CA LEU A 433 21.64 -9.31 -13.20
C LEU A 433 22.92 -10.07 -13.58
N PRO A 434 24.09 -9.41 -13.58
CA PRO A 434 25.34 -9.97 -14.08
C PRO A 434 25.93 -11.07 -13.18
N GLU A 435 25.55 -11.12 -11.90
CA GLU A 435 26.03 -12.11 -10.93
C GLU A 435 25.33 -13.49 -11.09
N ILE A 436 25.53 -14.13 -12.25
CA ILE A 436 24.90 -15.42 -12.62
C ILE A 436 25.17 -16.53 -11.59
N GLU A 437 26.37 -16.59 -11.00
CA GLU A 437 26.72 -17.63 -10.02
C GLU A 437 25.88 -17.55 -8.75
N MET A 438 25.74 -16.35 -8.15
CA MET A 438 24.94 -16.15 -6.94
C MET A 438 23.46 -16.44 -7.22
N ILE A 439 22.93 -15.99 -8.36
CA ILE A 439 21.55 -16.25 -8.77
C ILE A 439 21.32 -17.75 -8.98
N ASN A 440 22.29 -18.46 -9.57
CA ASN A 440 22.23 -19.91 -9.73
C ASN A 440 22.31 -20.65 -8.39
N LEU A 441 23.04 -20.14 -7.41
CA LEU A 441 23.03 -20.67 -6.04
C LEU A 441 21.65 -20.54 -5.42
N TYR A 442 20.99 -19.38 -5.53
CA TYR A 442 19.61 -19.21 -5.05
C TYR A 442 18.64 -20.16 -5.75
N LYS A 443 18.68 -20.24 -7.09
CA LYS A 443 17.85 -21.18 -7.85
C LYS A 443 18.08 -22.63 -7.44
N THR A 444 19.33 -23.02 -7.21
CA THR A 444 19.71 -24.37 -6.78
C THR A 444 19.23 -24.63 -5.35
N ALA A 445 19.39 -23.68 -4.44
CA ALA A 445 18.91 -23.76 -3.07
C ALA A 445 17.39 -23.91 -3.02
N THR A 446 16.64 -23.09 -3.77
CA THR A 446 15.17 -23.22 -3.88
C THR A 446 14.77 -24.60 -4.40
N LYS A 447 15.44 -25.12 -5.44
CA LYS A 447 15.17 -26.47 -5.95
C LYS A 447 15.46 -27.55 -4.91
N ASN A 448 16.60 -27.48 -4.23
CA ASN A 448 17.02 -28.44 -3.21
C ASN A 448 16.11 -28.40 -1.97
N ASN A 449 15.56 -27.23 -1.64
CA ASN A 449 14.68 -27.03 -0.49
C ASN A 449 13.20 -27.32 -0.79
N SER A 450 12.81 -27.48 -2.05
CA SER A 450 11.41 -27.65 -2.49
C SER A 450 10.63 -28.73 -1.71
N ALA A 451 11.24 -29.88 -1.45
CA ALA A 451 10.61 -30.95 -0.66
C ALA A 451 10.41 -30.57 0.82
N ARG A 452 11.37 -29.84 1.40
CA ARG A 452 11.28 -29.32 2.78
C ARG A 452 10.19 -28.25 2.89
N GLU A 453 10.14 -27.34 1.91
CA GLU A 453 9.12 -26.30 1.81
C GLU A 453 7.73 -26.90 1.65
N ALA A 454 7.55 -27.85 0.73
CA ALA A 454 6.27 -28.54 0.56
C ALA A 454 5.80 -29.25 1.84
N LYS A 455 6.73 -29.83 2.61
CA LYS A 455 6.43 -30.41 3.93
C LYS A 455 6.01 -29.32 4.93
N SER A 456 6.75 -28.22 5.01
CA SER A 456 6.45 -27.07 5.88
C SER A 456 5.07 -26.46 5.57
N ASP A 457 4.75 -26.30 4.29
CA ASP A 457 3.45 -25.82 3.81
C ASP A 457 2.33 -26.78 4.23
N SER A 458 2.55 -28.09 4.04
CA SER A 458 1.60 -29.11 4.47
C SER A 458 1.38 -29.09 5.99
N VAL A 459 2.43 -28.94 6.80
CA VAL A 459 2.33 -28.83 8.26
C VAL A 459 1.54 -27.58 8.65
N SER A 460 1.83 -26.44 8.01
CA SER A 460 1.16 -25.16 8.27
C SER A 460 -0.34 -25.23 7.97
N LEU A 461 -0.73 -25.84 6.84
CA LEU A 461 -2.14 -26.04 6.49
C LEU A 461 -2.87 -26.95 7.48
N VAL A 462 -2.26 -28.07 7.86
CA VAL A 462 -2.85 -28.99 8.85
C VAL A 462 -2.99 -28.29 10.21
N ASN A 463 -1.96 -27.58 10.66
CA ASN A 463 -1.97 -26.84 11.92
C ASN A 463 -3.03 -25.74 11.93
N LEU A 464 -3.15 -24.96 10.84
CA LEU A 464 -4.20 -23.95 10.71
C LEU A 464 -5.59 -24.55 10.88
N LYS A 465 -5.88 -25.68 10.23
CA LYS A 465 -7.17 -26.37 10.37
C LYS A 465 -7.42 -26.80 11.81
N LYS A 466 -6.44 -27.44 12.46
CA LYS A 466 -6.55 -27.89 13.85
C LYS A 466 -6.82 -26.73 14.81
N LEU A 467 -6.09 -25.62 14.65
CA LEU A 467 -6.25 -24.43 15.47
C LEU A 467 -7.65 -23.83 15.32
N VAL A 468 -8.13 -23.68 14.08
CA VAL A 468 -9.46 -23.14 13.80
C VAL A 468 -10.56 -24.06 14.34
N ASP A 469 -10.45 -25.37 14.15
CA ASP A 469 -11.43 -26.35 14.68
C ASP A 469 -11.49 -26.36 16.21
N ALA A 470 -10.34 -26.15 16.85
CA ALA A 470 -10.26 -26.04 18.30
C ALA A 470 -10.74 -24.69 18.85
N GLY A 471 -11.06 -23.73 17.99
CA GLY A 471 -11.50 -22.38 18.37
C GLY A 471 -10.36 -21.46 18.84
N VAL A 472 -9.12 -21.71 18.40
CA VAL A 472 -8.03 -20.72 18.54
C VAL A 472 -8.31 -19.57 17.58
N ARG A 473 -8.05 -18.34 18.04
CA ARG A 473 -8.31 -17.14 17.25
C ARG A 473 -7.23 -16.97 16.18
N ILE A 474 -7.66 -16.92 14.92
CA ILE A 474 -6.79 -16.68 13.78
C ILE A 474 -7.09 -15.30 13.18
N ALA A 475 -6.05 -14.50 12.93
CA ALA A 475 -6.13 -13.25 12.18
C ALA A 475 -5.46 -13.43 10.82
N ALA A 476 -6.11 -13.02 9.74
CA ALA A 476 -5.51 -13.06 8.41
C ALA A 476 -4.48 -11.92 8.27
N GLY A 477 -3.32 -12.23 7.70
CA GLY A 477 -2.29 -11.24 7.43
C GLY A 477 -1.25 -11.78 6.45
N THR A 478 -0.76 -10.91 5.60
CA THR A 478 0.05 -11.29 4.43
C THR A 478 1.54 -11.37 4.70
N ASP A 479 2.00 -10.59 5.67
CA ASP A 479 3.40 -10.20 5.83
C ASP A 479 3.92 -9.53 4.53
N ALA A 480 3.06 -8.70 3.92
CA ALA A 480 3.36 -7.91 2.73
C ALA A 480 4.46 -6.89 2.98
N GLY A 481 5.29 -6.69 1.95
CA GLY A 481 6.59 -6.03 2.05
C GLY A 481 7.72 -7.01 1.74
N ASN A 482 7.56 -8.30 2.05
CA ASN A 482 8.49 -9.34 1.63
C ASN A 482 8.54 -9.54 0.11
N ILE A 483 9.68 -10.02 -0.42
CA ILE A 483 9.88 -10.25 -1.86
C ILE A 483 8.70 -11.04 -2.46
N GLY A 484 8.04 -10.45 -3.46
CA GLY A 484 6.92 -11.06 -4.18
C GLY A 484 5.58 -11.04 -3.45
N THR A 485 5.52 -10.50 -2.23
CA THR A 485 4.30 -10.31 -1.44
C THR A 485 3.94 -8.83 -1.42
N LEU A 486 3.07 -8.43 -2.34
CA LEU A 486 2.76 -7.04 -2.65
C LEU A 486 1.66 -6.50 -1.74
N HIS A 487 1.85 -5.27 -1.24
CA HIS A 487 0.86 -4.60 -0.40
C HIS A 487 -0.53 -4.50 -1.06
N GLY A 488 -1.58 -4.78 -0.27
CA GLY A 488 -2.97 -4.79 -0.71
C GLY A 488 -3.33 -6.01 -1.55
N THR A 489 -2.77 -6.13 -2.75
CA THR A 489 -3.18 -7.14 -3.74
C THR A 489 -2.85 -8.60 -3.36
N SER A 490 -1.79 -8.85 -2.57
CA SER A 490 -1.49 -10.22 -2.12
C SER A 490 -2.42 -10.71 -1.00
N TYR A 491 -3.29 -9.85 -0.44
CA TYR A 491 -4.21 -10.22 0.63
C TYR A 491 -5.17 -11.33 0.22
N LEU A 492 -5.73 -11.28 -0.99
CA LEU A 492 -6.60 -12.36 -1.47
C LEU A 492 -5.85 -13.69 -1.63
N ASN A 493 -4.56 -13.65 -1.95
CA ASN A 493 -3.75 -14.87 -2.05
C ASN A 493 -3.63 -15.54 -0.68
N GLU A 494 -3.39 -14.77 0.39
CA GLU A 494 -3.39 -15.28 1.76
C GLU A 494 -4.73 -15.97 2.11
N LEU A 495 -5.87 -15.31 1.83
CA LEU A 495 -7.19 -15.90 2.11
C LEU A 495 -7.44 -17.19 1.31
N LYS A 496 -6.96 -17.26 0.06
CA LYS A 496 -7.02 -18.47 -0.78
C LYS A 496 -6.12 -19.58 -0.23
N GLU A 497 -4.93 -19.27 0.27
CA GLU A 497 -4.06 -20.26 0.93
C GLU A 497 -4.70 -20.78 2.21
N MET A 498 -5.25 -19.90 3.04
CA MET A 498 -6.00 -20.29 4.22
C MET A 498 -7.17 -21.22 3.86
N LYS A 499 -7.88 -20.95 2.75
CA LYS A 499 -8.96 -21.82 2.25
C LYS A 499 -8.49 -23.24 1.94
N LYS A 500 -7.26 -23.43 1.46
CA LYS A 500 -6.69 -24.77 1.18
C LYS A 500 -6.52 -25.61 2.43
N ALA A 501 -6.43 -25.02 3.62
CA ALA A 501 -6.45 -25.74 4.89
C ALA A 501 -7.82 -26.39 5.20
N GLY A 502 -8.85 -26.11 4.40
CA GLY A 502 -10.19 -26.69 4.59
C GLY A 502 -11.07 -25.92 5.57
N ILE A 503 -10.71 -24.68 5.89
CA ILE A 503 -11.56 -23.80 6.72
C ILE A 503 -12.68 -23.16 5.87
N SER A 504 -13.79 -22.80 6.52
CA SER A 504 -14.95 -22.23 5.83
C SER A 504 -14.71 -20.78 5.42
N ASN A 505 -15.47 -20.28 4.43
CA ASN A 505 -15.40 -18.87 4.04
C ASN A 505 -15.81 -17.95 5.19
N TRP A 506 -16.77 -18.38 6.04
CA TRP A 506 -17.13 -17.65 7.25
C TRP A 506 -15.97 -17.50 8.23
N GLN A 507 -15.23 -18.58 8.51
CA GLN A 507 -14.05 -18.52 9.38
C GLN A 507 -12.96 -17.62 8.80
N ILE A 508 -12.78 -17.63 7.48
CA ILE A 508 -11.85 -16.73 6.78
C ILE A 508 -12.29 -15.27 6.92
N LEU A 509 -13.57 -14.98 6.65
CA LEU A 509 -14.09 -13.62 6.81
C LEU A 509 -13.97 -13.13 8.25
N GLN A 510 -14.23 -13.99 9.25
CA GLN A 510 -14.00 -13.65 10.66
C GLN A 510 -12.52 -13.35 10.96
N SER A 511 -11.60 -14.12 10.38
CA SER A 511 -10.16 -13.88 10.50
C SER A 511 -9.71 -12.56 9.87
N ALA A 512 -10.43 -12.11 8.84
CA ALA A 512 -10.15 -10.89 8.10
C ALA A 512 -10.86 -9.64 8.65
N THR A 513 -11.79 -9.77 9.61
CA THR A 513 -12.58 -8.63 10.11
C THR A 513 -12.62 -8.55 11.65
N ILE A 514 -13.25 -9.51 12.35
CA ILE A 514 -13.47 -9.42 13.81
C ILE A 514 -12.26 -9.85 14.63
N ASN A 515 -11.50 -10.86 14.19
CA ASN A 515 -10.42 -11.43 14.97
C ASN A 515 -9.24 -10.47 15.20
N PRO A 516 -8.83 -9.64 14.22
CA PRO A 516 -7.77 -8.65 14.42
C PRO A 516 -8.08 -7.63 15.51
N GLY A 517 -9.36 -7.34 15.77
CA GLY A 517 -9.79 -6.47 16.87
C GLY A 517 -9.26 -6.94 18.24
N TYR A 518 -9.11 -8.25 18.45
CA TYR A 518 -8.58 -8.80 19.70
C TYR A 518 -7.07 -8.62 19.86
N ILE A 519 -6.32 -8.53 18.75
CA ILE A 519 -4.89 -8.20 18.78
C ILE A 519 -4.75 -6.80 19.39
N LEU A 520 -5.60 -5.86 19.02
CA LEU A 520 -5.54 -4.47 19.45
C LEU A 520 -6.32 -4.15 20.73
N GLY A 521 -7.23 -5.04 21.17
CA GLY A 521 -8.19 -4.72 22.24
C GLY A 521 -9.28 -3.75 21.77
N LYS A 522 -9.62 -3.81 20.48
CA LYS A 522 -10.57 -2.95 19.76
C LYS A 522 -11.79 -3.71 19.24
N GLU A 523 -12.04 -4.92 19.74
CA GLU A 523 -13.17 -5.76 19.32
C GLU A 523 -14.54 -5.11 19.57
N LYS A 524 -14.61 -4.13 20.49
CA LYS A 524 -15.82 -3.33 20.76
C LYS A 524 -15.96 -2.11 19.85
N GLU A 525 -14.89 -1.71 19.16
CA GLU A 525 -14.85 -0.49 18.33
C GLU A 525 -15.00 -0.79 16.84
N THR A 526 -14.43 -1.89 16.35
CA THR A 526 -14.33 -2.21 14.91
C THR A 526 -14.58 -3.70 14.61
N GLY A 527 -14.42 -4.11 13.35
CA GLY A 527 -14.45 -5.50 12.88
C GLY A 527 -15.83 -6.08 12.59
N SER A 528 -16.92 -5.48 13.08
CA SER A 528 -18.29 -5.88 12.76
C SER A 528 -19.21 -4.68 12.52
N ILE A 529 -20.33 -4.93 11.83
CA ILE A 529 -21.34 -3.89 11.56
C ILE A 529 -22.37 -3.92 12.69
N ALA A 530 -22.13 -3.09 13.71
CA ALA A 530 -23.00 -2.95 14.88
C ALA A 530 -23.15 -1.47 15.27
N VAL A 531 -24.31 -1.11 15.83
CA VAL A 531 -24.56 0.26 16.29
C VAL A 531 -23.53 0.66 17.36
N GLY A 532 -22.93 1.84 17.21
CA GLY A 532 -21.88 2.36 18.07
C GLY A 532 -20.45 2.06 17.60
N LYS A 533 -20.26 1.07 16.72
CA LYS A 533 -18.95 0.77 16.12
C LYS A 533 -18.59 1.76 15.02
N LYS A 534 -17.30 1.75 14.64
CA LYS A 534 -16.77 2.53 13.51
C LYS A 534 -17.39 2.08 12.19
N ALA A 535 -17.68 3.07 11.35
CA ALA A 535 -18.15 2.88 10.00
C ALA A 535 -16.95 2.59 9.08
N ASP A 536 -16.41 1.38 9.22
CA ASP A 536 -15.38 0.80 8.36
C ASP A 536 -15.97 -0.45 7.68
N MET A 537 -16.32 -0.33 6.41
CA MET A 537 -17.14 -1.30 5.68
C MET A 537 -16.77 -1.33 4.20
N ILE A 538 -17.11 -2.42 3.52
CA ILE A 538 -17.07 -2.51 2.06
C ILE A 538 -18.43 -2.95 1.52
N LEU A 539 -18.84 -2.35 0.41
CA LEU A 539 -20.02 -2.72 -0.34
C LEU A 539 -19.58 -3.50 -1.58
N LEU A 540 -20.01 -4.76 -1.68
CA LEU A 540 -19.59 -5.69 -2.73
C LEU A 540 -20.73 -5.93 -3.72
N ASN A 541 -20.39 -6.07 -5.00
CA ASN A 541 -21.34 -6.41 -6.06
C ASN A 541 -21.68 -7.92 -6.12
N ALA A 542 -20.99 -8.76 -5.34
CA ALA A 542 -21.17 -10.21 -5.32
C ALA A 542 -20.98 -10.80 -3.91
N ASN A 543 -21.52 -12.00 -3.68
CA ASN A 543 -21.57 -12.64 -2.37
C ASN A 543 -20.20 -13.18 -1.90
N PRO A 544 -19.53 -12.60 -0.89
CA PRO A 544 -18.21 -13.07 -0.44
C PRO A 544 -18.25 -14.43 0.27
N VAL A 545 -19.43 -14.89 0.71
CA VAL A 545 -19.59 -16.18 1.40
C VAL A 545 -19.57 -17.34 0.40
N GLU A 546 -20.04 -17.13 -0.82
CA GLU A 546 -19.99 -18.12 -1.89
C GLU A 546 -18.57 -18.29 -2.45
N SER A 547 -17.85 -17.18 -2.63
CA SER A 547 -16.51 -17.17 -3.21
C SER A 547 -15.69 -16.00 -2.65
N LEU A 548 -14.47 -16.28 -2.20
CA LEU A 548 -13.55 -15.26 -1.71
C LEU A 548 -13.08 -14.32 -2.83
N GLN A 549 -13.11 -14.76 -4.10
CA GLN A 549 -12.84 -13.91 -5.26
C GLN A 549 -13.79 -12.71 -5.35
N ASN A 550 -15.00 -12.83 -4.78
CA ASN A 550 -15.96 -11.72 -4.76
C ASN A 550 -15.50 -10.54 -3.89
N LEU A 551 -14.44 -10.70 -3.07
CA LEU A 551 -13.80 -9.60 -2.35
C LEU A 551 -13.08 -8.60 -3.27
N GLU A 552 -12.82 -8.94 -4.54
CA GLU A 552 -12.28 -7.99 -5.53
C GLU A 552 -13.38 -7.16 -6.21
N GLN A 553 -14.66 -7.51 -6.03
CA GLN A 553 -15.79 -6.84 -6.68
C GLN A 553 -16.35 -5.71 -5.81
N ILE A 554 -15.47 -4.80 -5.39
CA ILE A 554 -15.81 -3.70 -4.49
C ILE A 554 -16.47 -2.57 -5.28
N ASP A 555 -17.67 -2.17 -4.84
CA ASP A 555 -18.40 -1.02 -5.34
C ASP A 555 -18.01 0.25 -4.58
N LEU A 556 -18.02 0.18 -3.25
CA LEU A 556 -17.67 1.28 -2.36
C LEU A 556 -16.86 0.78 -1.18
N VAL A 557 -15.93 1.62 -0.73
CA VAL A 557 -15.23 1.47 0.56
C VAL A 557 -15.71 2.58 1.46
N ILE A 558 -16.08 2.21 2.68
CA ILE A 558 -16.42 3.13 3.75
C ILE A 558 -15.28 3.06 4.75
N ASN A 559 -14.52 4.14 4.91
CA ASN A 559 -13.37 4.20 5.80
C ASN A 559 -13.49 5.43 6.69
N LYS A 560 -13.53 5.25 8.01
CA LYS A 560 -13.74 6.34 8.98
C LYS A 560 -15.01 7.15 8.70
N GLY A 561 -16.01 6.50 8.09
CA GLY A 561 -17.26 7.13 7.63
C GLY A 561 -17.19 7.90 6.30
N PHE A 562 -16.01 8.02 5.68
CA PHE A 562 -15.89 8.53 4.31
C PHE A 562 -16.34 7.46 3.33
N ILE A 563 -17.15 7.83 2.33
CA ILE A 563 -17.52 6.94 1.23
C ILE A 563 -16.54 7.17 0.10
N ILE A 564 -15.95 6.10 -0.42
CA ILE A 564 -14.85 6.12 -1.37
C ILE A 564 -15.19 5.17 -2.51
N ARG A 565 -14.93 5.61 -3.74
CA ARG A 565 -14.91 4.72 -4.90
C ARG A 565 -13.47 4.20 -5.07
N PRO A 566 -13.21 2.89 -5.00
CA PRO A 566 -11.84 2.37 -5.03
C PRO A 566 -11.03 2.85 -6.24
N ASP A 567 -11.65 2.90 -7.41
CA ASP A 567 -11.04 3.25 -8.69
C ASP A 567 -10.57 4.71 -8.79
N THR A 568 -10.97 5.59 -7.86
CA THR A 568 -10.53 6.99 -7.82
C THR A 568 -9.26 7.20 -7.00
N LEU A 569 -8.86 6.24 -6.16
CA LEU A 569 -7.75 6.41 -5.21
C LEU A 569 -6.38 6.38 -5.86
N ILE A 570 -6.18 5.45 -6.80
CA ILE A 570 -4.90 5.21 -7.46
C ILE A 570 -4.84 6.11 -8.68
N LYS A 571 -4.08 7.21 -8.57
CA LYS A 571 -3.89 8.13 -9.69
C LYS A 571 -2.95 7.51 -10.72
N GLU A 572 -3.47 7.31 -11.92
CA GLU A 572 -2.68 6.87 -13.05
C GLU A 572 -1.68 7.94 -13.50
N THR A 573 -0.40 7.57 -13.58
CA THR A 573 0.64 8.40 -14.19
C THR A 573 1.03 7.80 -15.54
N PRO A 574 1.52 8.62 -16.50
CA PRO A 574 2.06 8.10 -17.76
C PRO A 574 3.12 7.01 -17.57
N LEU A 575 4.01 7.19 -16.58
CA LEU A 575 5.03 6.20 -16.22
C LEU A 575 4.40 4.90 -15.70
N ALA A 576 3.42 4.99 -14.79
CA ALA A 576 2.75 3.82 -14.23
C ALA A 576 2.01 3.01 -15.32
N LEU A 577 1.35 3.68 -16.27
CA LEU A 577 0.67 3.05 -17.40
C LEU A 577 1.63 2.23 -18.27
N VAL A 578 2.76 2.84 -18.67
CA VAL A 578 3.77 2.19 -19.51
C VAL A 578 4.46 1.06 -18.74
N GLN A 579 4.77 1.25 -17.46
CA GLN A 579 5.33 0.19 -16.62
C GLN A 579 4.36 -0.99 -16.45
N ARG A 580 3.06 -0.74 -16.25
CA ARG A 580 2.07 -1.83 -16.18
C ARG A 580 1.97 -2.62 -17.49
N GLN A 581 1.99 -1.91 -18.62
CA GLN A 581 1.99 -2.54 -19.93
C GLN A 581 3.22 -3.44 -20.10
N LEU A 582 4.41 -2.98 -19.70
CA LEU A 582 5.63 -3.78 -19.72
C LEU A 582 5.52 -5.02 -18.80
N ASN A 583 5.02 -4.83 -17.58
CA ASN A 583 4.84 -5.95 -16.64
C ASN A 583 3.91 -7.01 -17.24
N ALA A 584 2.79 -6.59 -17.85
CA ALA A 584 1.83 -7.47 -18.50
C ALA A 584 2.40 -8.16 -19.76
N TYR A 585 3.25 -7.46 -20.52
CA TYR A 585 4.01 -8.04 -21.63
C TYR A 585 4.92 -9.18 -21.12
N ASN A 586 5.66 -8.93 -20.04
CA ASN A 586 6.63 -9.89 -19.49
C ASN A 586 5.98 -11.13 -18.86
N VAL A 587 4.73 -11.05 -18.38
CA VAL A 587 3.94 -12.23 -17.99
C VAL A 587 3.11 -12.84 -19.12
N ARG A 588 3.18 -12.27 -20.32
CA ARG A 588 2.42 -12.73 -21.50
C ARG A 588 0.90 -12.71 -21.29
N ASN A 589 0.41 -11.81 -20.44
CA ASN A 589 -1.02 -11.63 -20.20
C ASN A 589 -1.58 -10.59 -21.18
N LEU A 590 -2.17 -11.06 -22.28
CA LEU A 590 -2.63 -10.19 -23.37
C LEU A 590 -3.69 -9.19 -22.90
N GLU A 591 -4.66 -9.60 -22.08
CA GLU A 591 -5.73 -8.69 -21.65
C GLU A 591 -5.22 -7.64 -20.66
N ALA A 592 -4.31 -8.02 -19.75
CA ALA A 592 -3.62 -7.06 -18.89
C ALA A 592 -2.70 -6.11 -19.70
N PHE A 593 -2.07 -6.60 -20.77
CA PHE A 593 -1.22 -5.80 -21.64
C PHE A 593 -2.02 -4.77 -22.41
N LEU A 594 -3.23 -5.11 -22.85
CA LEU A 594 -4.12 -4.21 -23.57
C LEU A 594 -4.86 -3.22 -22.65
N GLU A 595 -4.93 -3.47 -21.34
CA GLU A 595 -5.67 -2.62 -20.40
C GLU A 595 -5.17 -1.15 -20.39
N PRO A 596 -3.85 -0.86 -20.33
CA PRO A 596 -3.34 0.52 -20.30
C PRO A 596 -3.60 1.31 -21.59
N TYR A 597 -3.92 0.64 -22.70
CA TYR A 597 -4.15 1.28 -24.00
C TYR A 597 -5.57 1.83 -24.16
N ALA A 598 -5.71 2.87 -24.97
CA ALA A 598 -7.01 3.38 -25.40
C ALA A 598 -7.70 2.37 -26.33
N GLU A 599 -9.04 2.37 -26.39
CA GLU A 599 -9.78 1.47 -27.30
C GLU A 599 -9.40 1.68 -28.76
N ASP A 600 -9.12 2.92 -29.14
CA ASP A 600 -8.72 3.38 -30.47
C ASP A 600 -7.22 3.75 -30.57
N VAL A 601 -6.37 3.09 -29.76
CA VAL A 601 -4.91 3.21 -29.80
C VAL A 601 -4.33 3.10 -31.21
N GLU A 602 -3.30 3.87 -31.53
CA GLU A 602 -2.63 3.85 -32.84
C GLU A 602 -1.15 3.48 -32.69
N LEU A 603 -0.68 2.48 -33.44
CA LEU A 603 0.72 2.06 -33.48
C LEU A 603 1.35 2.54 -34.78
N TYR A 604 2.52 3.18 -34.71
CA TYR A 604 3.22 3.75 -35.85
C TYR A 604 4.66 3.23 -35.94
N ASN A 605 5.14 3.03 -37.17
CA ASN A 605 6.56 3.09 -37.46
C ASN A 605 6.93 4.56 -37.58
N PHE A 606 7.90 5.00 -36.78
CA PHE A 606 8.34 6.38 -36.77
C PHE A 606 8.82 6.81 -38.19
N PRO A 607 8.48 8.03 -38.65
CA PRO A 607 7.75 9.06 -37.91
C PRO A 607 6.22 8.94 -37.97
N SER A 608 5.62 8.31 -38.99
CA SER A 608 4.17 8.47 -39.24
C SER A 608 3.47 7.32 -39.96
N THR A 609 4.14 6.18 -40.19
CA THR A 609 3.52 5.06 -40.92
C THR A 609 2.65 4.23 -39.97
N LEU A 610 1.33 4.26 -40.12
CA LEU A 610 0.41 3.49 -39.29
C LEU A 610 0.61 1.97 -39.50
N ILE A 611 0.81 1.24 -38.40
CA ILE A 611 0.98 -0.22 -38.35
C ILE A 611 -0.35 -0.89 -37.99
N ALA A 612 -1.01 -0.39 -36.94
CA ALA A 612 -2.23 -0.96 -36.40
C ALA A 612 -3.06 0.10 -35.70
N LYS A 613 -4.39 -0.10 -35.68
CA LYS A 613 -5.33 0.78 -34.96
C LYS A 613 -6.35 -0.03 -34.18
N GLY A 614 -6.54 0.36 -32.93
CA GLY A 614 -7.47 -0.21 -31.97
C GLY A 614 -6.98 -1.51 -31.34
N LYS A 615 -7.57 -1.85 -30.18
CA LYS A 615 -7.22 -3.06 -29.42
C LYS A 615 -7.49 -4.36 -30.19
N ALA A 616 -8.45 -4.36 -31.11
CA ALA A 616 -8.73 -5.52 -31.95
C ALA A 616 -7.52 -5.91 -32.82
N ALA A 617 -6.93 -4.94 -33.53
CA ALA A 617 -5.73 -5.17 -34.33
C ALA A 617 -4.52 -5.56 -33.45
N MET A 618 -4.39 -4.97 -32.25
CA MET A 618 -3.35 -5.37 -31.31
C MET A 618 -3.52 -6.82 -30.83
N ARG A 619 -4.75 -7.32 -30.59
CA ARG A 619 -4.96 -8.73 -30.21
C ARG A 619 -4.43 -9.70 -31.27
N GLU A 620 -4.59 -9.35 -32.55
CA GLU A 620 -4.06 -10.14 -33.67
C GLU A 620 -2.53 -10.05 -33.72
N GLN A 621 -1.98 -8.83 -33.67
CA GLN A 621 -0.54 -8.59 -33.74
C GLN A 621 0.24 -9.25 -32.59
N TYR A 622 -0.32 -9.23 -31.37
CA TYR A 622 0.30 -9.77 -30.16
C TYR A 622 -0.19 -11.20 -29.82
N ALA A 623 -0.85 -11.89 -30.76
CA ALA A 623 -1.30 -13.27 -30.56
C ALA A 623 -0.16 -14.25 -30.25
N PHE A 624 1.09 -13.88 -30.54
CA PHE A 624 2.28 -14.64 -30.21
C PHE A 624 2.53 -14.79 -28.69
N PHE A 625 1.91 -13.98 -27.82
CA PHE A 625 2.00 -14.13 -26.36
C PHE A 625 1.71 -15.57 -25.89
N LYS A 626 0.75 -16.23 -26.54
CA LYS A 626 0.37 -17.62 -26.22
C LYS A 626 1.41 -18.66 -26.67
N LYS A 627 2.27 -18.30 -27.63
CA LYS A 627 3.21 -19.22 -28.30
C LYS A 627 4.64 -19.06 -27.81
N VAL A 628 5.07 -17.83 -27.55
CA VAL A 628 6.46 -17.51 -27.20
C VAL A 628 6.63 -17.63 -25.69
N LYS A 629 7.24 -18.74 -25.23
CA LYS A 629 7.33 -19.03 -23.79
C LYS A 629 8.35 -18.17 -23.05
N GLU A 630 9.45 -17.89 -23.71
CA GLU A 630 10.58 -17.12 -23.17
C GLU A 630 10.49 -15.63 -23.51
N LEU A 631 9.29 -15.13 -23.83
CA LEU A 631 9.10 -13.73 -24.22
C LEU A 631 9.49 -12.81 -23.06
N HIS A 632 10.34 -11.83 -23.36
CA HIS A 632 10.73 -10.82 -22.39
C HIS A 632 11.12 -9.50 -23.07
N CYS A 633 10.78 -8.39 -22.43
CA CYS A 633 11.20 -7.05 -22.79
C CYS A 633 11.93 -6.41 -21.61
N GLU A 634 13.16 -5.97 -21.85
CA GLU A 634 14.00 -5.24 -20.90
C GLU A 634 14.07 -3.77 -21.31
N ILE A 635 13.95 -2.85 -20.35
CA ILE A 635 14.13 -1.41 -20.60
C ILE A 635 15.58 -1.04 -20.31
N LYS A 636 16.32 -0.70 -21.36
CA LYS A 636 17.72 -0.27 -21.27
C LYS A 636 17.85 1.15 -20.78
N GLU A 637 16.99 2.04 -21.28
CA GLU A 637 16.96 3.46 -20.96
C GLU A 637 15.51 3.95 -21.02
N ARG A 638 15.12 4.87 -20.13
CA ARG A 638 13.80 5.47 -20.12
C ARG A 638 13.88 6.98 -19.94
N ILE A 639 13.12 7.72 -20.74
CA ILE A 639 12.90 9.15 -20.60
C ILE A 639 11.44 9.41 -20.28
N VAL A 640 11.19 10.21 -19.25
CA VAL A 640 9.84 10.62 -18.83
C VAL A 640 9.69 12.12 -19.08
N GLN A 641 8.80 12.50 -20.00
CA GLN A 641 8.54 13.91 -20.33
C GLN A 641 7.03 14.17 -20.43
N GLY A 642 6.45 14.62 -19.32
CA GLY A 642 5.01 14.91 -19.24
C GLY A 642 4.17 13.67 -19.54
N ASN A 643 3.37 13.73 -20.61
CA ASN A 643 2.54 12.63 -21.09
C ASN A 643 3.23 11.74 -22.14
N THR A 644 4.54 11.89 -22.31
CA THR A 644 5.34 11.08 -23.24
C THR A 644 6.38 10.27 -22.47
N ILE A 645 6.44 8.97 -22.75
CA ILE A 645 7.47 8.05 -22.23
C ILE A 645 8.25 7.51 -23.42
N ILE A 646 9.58 7.51 -23.34
CA ILE A 646 10.44 6.95 -24.38
C ILE A 646 11.26 5.85 -23.75
N ASP A 647 11.07 4.63 -24.24
CA ASP A 647 11.77 3.45 -23.78
C ASP A 647 12.68 2.93 -24.87
N LYS A 648 13.94 2.69 -24.51
CA LYS A 648 14.85 1.85 -25.29
C LYS A 648 14.67 0.42 -24.81
N GLU A 649 14.11 -0.41 -25.67
CA GLU A 649 13.64 -1.76 -25.37
C GLU A 649 14.54 -2.81 -26.03
N SER A 650 14.87 -3.84 -25.27
CA SER A 650 15.53 -5.06 -25.75
C SER A 650 14.58 -6.24 -25.58
N VAL A 651 14.08 -6.78 -26.70
CA VAL A 651 13.05 -7.83 -26.72
C VAL A 651 13.67 -9.18 -27.08
N SER A 652 13.51 -10.17 -26.22
CA SER A 652 14.00 -11.54 -26.39
C SER A 652 12.87 -12.57 -26.36
N GLY A 653 13.20 -13.83 -26.69
CA GLY A 653 12.27 -14.97 -26.66
C GLY A 653 11.89 -15.55 -28.03
N PHE A 654 12.23 -14.88 -29.14
CA PHE A 654 11.91 -15.33 -30.51
C PHE A 654 12.93 -16.29 -31.13
N GLY A 655 13.98 -16.65 -30.40
CA GLY A 655 15.13 -17.40 -30.93
C GLY A 655 16.10 -16.47 -31.68
N GLY A 656 17.38 -16.48 -31.28
CA GLY A 656 18.39 -15.55 -31.80
C GLY A 656 18.68 -14.39 -30.83
N ASN A 657 19.35 -13.35 -31.34
CA ASN A 657 19.72 -12.18 -30.55
C ASN A 657 18.47 -11.33 -30.20
N PRO A 658 18.49 -10.61 -29.06
CA PRO A 658 17.45 -9.65 -28.74
C PRO A 658 17.25 -8.63 -29.86
N VAL A 659 16.00 -8.24 -30.06
CA VAL A 659 15.61 -7.16 -30.98
C VAL A 659 15.61 -5.85 -30.20
N GLU A 660 16.43 -4.91 -30.63
CA GLU A 660 16.48 -3.57 -30.05
C GLU A 660 15.48 -2.64 -30.76
N ALA A 661 14.70 -1.90 -29.98
CA ALA A 661 13.77 -0.90 -30.48
C ALA A 661 13.71 0.31 -29.55
N THR A 662 13.29 1.46 -30.06
CA THR A 662 12.87 2.58 -29.21
C THR A 662 11.37 2.78 -29.38
N ALA A 663 10.62 2.67 -28.29
CA ALA A 663 9.18 2.89 -28.24
C ALA A 663 8.88 4.25 -27.61
N ILE A 664 8.12 5.09 -28.32
CA ILE A 664 7.64 6.38 -27.84
C ILE A 664 6.16 6.25 -27.54
N TYR A 665 5.79 6.27 -26.28
CA TYR A 665 4.42 6.19 -25.79
C TYR A 665 3.85 7.60 -25.58
N GLN A 666 2.72 7.92 -26.19
CA GLN A 666 1.96 9.14 -25.95
C GLN A 666 0.67 8.82 -25.20
N ILE A 667 0.47 9.46 -24.06
CA ILE A 667 -0.65 9.25 -23.15
C ILE A 667 -1.67 10.38 -23.32
N GLU A 668 -2.94 10.00 -23.49
CA GLU A 668 -4.09 10.91 -23.50
C GLU A 668 -5.22 10.29 -22.67
N ASN A 669 -5.94 11.09 -21.88
CA ASN A 669 -7.06 10.64 -21.06
C ASN A 669 -6.75 9.39 -20.19
N ASN A 670 -5.57 9.38 -19.55
CA ASN A 670 -5.08 8.28 -18.71
C ASN A 670 -4.97 6.92 -19.44
N LYS A 671 -4.76 6.94 -20.75
CA LYS A 671 -4.52 5.74 -21.57
C LYS A 671 -3.40 5.98 -22.57
N ILE A 672 -2.66 4.91 -22.90
CA ILE A 672 -1.68 4.95 -23.99
C ILE A 672 -2.46 5.07 -25.29
N LYS A 673 -2.35 6.24 -25.93
CA LYS A 673 -3.10 6.59 -27.14
C LYS A 673 -2.33 6.29 -28.40
N ARG A 674 -1.02 6.57 -28.41
CA ARG A 674 -0.15 6.29 -29.56
C ARG A 674 1.16 5.68 -29.11
N VAL A 675 1.69 4.78 -29.93
CA VAL A 675 3.06 4.26 -29.78
C VAL A 675 3.79 4.41 -31.10
N TYR A 676 5.00 4.96 -31.07
CA TYR A 676 5.88 5.03 -32.23
C TYR A 676 7.08 4.14 -32.00
N PHE A 677 7.32 3.21 -32.92
CA PHE A 677 8.49 2.35 -32.90
C PHE A 677 9.56 2.90 -33.84
N ILE A 678 10.76 3.09 -33.31
CA ILE A 678 11.99 3.33 -34.05
C ILE A 678 12.78 2.03 -34.00
N SER A 679 12.78 1.26 -35.09
CA SER A 679 13.61 0.05 -35.20
C SER A 679 14.96 0.41 -35.80
N SER A 680 16.05 -0.02 -35.19
CA SER A 680 17.32 -0.17 -35.92
C SER A 680 17.13 -1.32 -36.91
N ARG A 681 16.91 -1.02 -38.19
CA ARG A 681 17.07 -2.04 -39.23
C ARG A 681 18.53 -2.41 -39.38
#